data_AF-A0AAD5GQ24-F1
#
_entry.id   AF-A0AAD5GQ24-F1
#
_cell.length_a   1.000
_cell.length_b   1.000
_cell.length_c   1.000
_cell.angle_alpha   90.00
_cell.angle_beta   90.00
_cell.angle_gamma   90.00
#
_symmetry.space_group_name_H-M   'P 1'
#
loop_
_entity.id
_entity.type
_entity.pdbx_description
1 polymer ?
#
loop_
_entity_poly.entity_id
_entity_poly.type
_entity_poly.pdbx_seq_one_letter_code
_entity_poly.pdbx_strand_id
1 'polypeptide(L)'
;MTNHHSLGDASTRFAFLKAWTLFSKSCGDELSLTPPIYDRLLDVPKAYENRLKQTRLESFYETPSCDGPSDRVRATFVLARAHINRLKKQVLTQLKSVEYVSSFTVTCGYIWSCMVKSFVKMGELKGEDELEQFIFSVNCRSRLDPPLPASYFGNCAAPCVLTIKNVVLTGENGFVIATKLIGEGLSKLVNNKEGILKDAERWYDDFKLPARKIGVSGTPKFDFYDIDFGWGKPIKYEVVSLYSMGTISIGASKESAGQGLEIGVCFPSMQMEAFANIFNHGLEISFSSLPLSLLTPPHPPTTTEPSTSTTTDLDTAPPLDHCPYPTPLTSIVAKSLTYLQISFDPPFSLRPQPPATTTDPQPLHLLFCLPTPRRACIVADLMLEKKELDVGFIDLFPDLGFEISTRFNGGVGVVVTVDKFWWHYSFRVVSSKTVAVRQRGFLRLDLSHDGFLEQWRCLDLSHGVTEERETEKKRDGEVVFPYSTRKPEIRHVEGDSVALTFIECTLDFNDLTRNHPRKCENFHSLVPSLGNGVKVSEYVTLPVFSVQVTYFPNSGISIGMTNHHSLGDASTRFGFLKAWTSVYDSGGDHAFLTSGSLPVFDRLVDIPKVFEDRLNQTKLENFYQPRTFLGPSDRVRATFVLTRTHINGLKKHVLTKLPSLEYVSSFTVTCGYIWSCMVKSFVKMGEKKGEDELEQFIIAVGCRPRLNPPLPASYFGNCSAPCIVTIKKVVLSGENGFVIAAKLIGEGISKMVNNKEGILKDAARWHDDFKIPARKIGVSGTPKFDFYDIDFGWGKPIKNEVVSIDYSGSVSISACKESAQDLEIGVSFESMQMEVFAKIFNDGLEKCTLDFNDLTGNHPRKCEYFYPLVPPLGSTVKESDYVTLPLFSVQVTYFPNSGISIGMTNHHSLGDANTRFGFLKAWTSVYVSGGDQSFLTNGSPPVYDRFVDIPKLDEIRLKETRLEGFYQPPSLVGPTDRVRATFVLARTHINGLKKHVLTQLPSLEYVSSFTVTCGYLWSCIVKSLVKVGEKKGEDELEQFVIAVDCRSRLDPPLPTTYFGNCSAPCVVSIKHGVLIGESGFVIAAKLIGEGINKMVNNKEGILKDAEKWHDGLKNPARKMSVSGTPKLNFYDTDFGWGKPIKYECVSIDYTGSVAINASEESTQDLEIAMCYPSMQMEAFAKIFNDGLESAIVS
;
A
#
# COMPACT_ATOMS: atom_id res chain seq x y z
N MET A 1 11.94 -25.82 -16.58
CA MET A 1 10.82 -26.65 -16.11
C MET A 1 11.16 -27.28 -14.77
N THR A 2 10.41 -26.90 -13.75
CA THR A 2 10.32 -27.59 -12.45
C THR A 2 9.03 -28.43 -12.43
N ASN A 3 9.06 -29.55 -11.72
CA ASN A 3 7.91 -30.40 -11.45
C ASN A 3 8.26 -31.20 -10.17
N HIS A 4 7.37 -31.16 -9.17
CA HIS A 4 7.59 -31.79 -7.88
C HIS A 4 7.29 -33.31 -7.95
N HIS A 5 8.10 -34.14 -7.31
CA HIS A 5 7.98 -35.61 -7.34
C HIS A 5 6.76 -36.18 -6.59
N SER A 6 5.75 -35.36 -6.28
CA SER A 6 4.40 -35.79 -5.91
C SER A 6 3.41 -35.73 -7.10
N LEU A 7 3.66 -34.86 -8.09
CA LEU A 7 2.79 -34.66 -9.26
C LEU A 7 3.03 -35.70 -10.35
N GLY A 8 4.29 -35.95 -10.70
CA GLY A 8 4.65 -37.05 -11.59
C GLY A 8 6.13 -37.14 -11.90
N ASP A 9 6.61 -38.35 -12.18
CA ASP A 9 8.03 -38.59 -12.42
C ASP A 9 8.49 -38.08 -13.80
N ALA A 10 9.78 -38.25 -14.11
CA ALA A 10 10.37 -37.76 -15.36
C ALA A 10 9.67 -38.32 -16.62
N SER A 11 9.01 -39.48 -16.55
CA SER A 11 8.24 -40.08 -17.64
C SER A 11 6.93 -39.36 -17.88
N THR A 12 6.16 -39.06 -16.82
CA THR A 12 4.97 -38.19 -16.94
C THR A 12 5.38 -36.79 -17.41
N ARG A 13 6.51 -36.24 -16.91
CA ARG A 13 7.07 -34.96 -17.38
C ARG A 13 7.40 -34.97 -18.87
N PHE A 14 7.96 -36.07 -19.40
CA PHE A 14 8.34 -36.20 -20.81
C PHE A 14 7.14 -36.53 -21.71
N ALA A 15 6.17 -37.32 -21.24
CA ALA A 15 4.91 -37.56 -21.94
C ALA A 15 4.07 -36.29 -22.05
N PHE A 16 3.97 -35.51 -20.96
CA PHE A 16 3.35 -34.19 -20.92
C PHE A 16 4.02 -33.18 -21.85
N LEU A 17 5.34 -33.26 -22.02
CA LEU A 17 6.10 -32.51 -23.02
C LEU A 17 5.86 -33.01 -24.45
N LYS A 18 5.75 -34.33 -24.68
CA LYS A 18 5.45 -34.86 -26.01
C LYS A 18 4.02 -34.60 -26.46
N ALA A 19 3.06 -34.62 -25.55
CA ALA A 19 1.71 -34.12 -25.78
C ALA A 19 1.74 -32.61 -26.10
N TRP A 20 2.53 -31.82 -25.35
CA TRP A 20 2.80 -30.41 -25.68
C TRP A 20 3.21 -30.26 -27.17
N THR A 21 4.26 -30.99 -27.60
CA THR A 21 4.81 -30.95 -28.97
C THR A 21 4.02 -31.70 -30.04
N LEU A 22 2.85 -32.24 -29.71
CA LEU A 22 1.90 -32.71 -30.70
C LEU A 22 0.79 -31.68 -30.86
N PHE A 23 0.30 -31.14 -29.75
CA PHE A 23 -0.80 -30.19 -29.68
C PHE A 23 -0.58 -28.87 -30.46
N SER A 24 0.39 -28.00 -30.13
CA SER A 24 0.59 -26.79 -30.98
C SER A 24 1.25 -27.08 -32.35
N LYS A 25 1.43 -28.36 -32.71
CA LYS A 25 1.70 -28.77 -34.10
C LYS A 25 0.44 -29.22 -34.86
N SER A 26 -0.66 -29.52 -34.18
CA SER A 26 -1.98 -29.76 -34.78
C SER A 26 -2.80 -28.49 -34.96
N CYS A 27 -2.50 -27.40 -34.24
CA CYS A 27 -3.22 -26.13 -34.35
C CYS A 27 -4.75 -26.27 -34.20
N GLY A 28 -5.22 -27.09 -33.25
CA GLY A 28 -6.64 -27.30 -32.98
C GLY A 28 -7.37 -28.30 -33.88
N ASP A 29 -6.68 -29.03 -34.77
CA ASP A 29 -7.25 -30.24 -35.37
C ASP A 29 -7.41 -31.35 -34.32
N GLU A 30 -8.49 -32.14 -34.40
CA GLU A 30 -8.88 -33.16 -33.41
C GLU A 30 -7.91 -34.37 -33.37
N LEU A 31 -6.72 -34.18 -32.79
CA LEU A 31 -5.75 -35.25 -32.61
C LEU A 31 -6.29 -36.33 -31.66
N SER A 32 -6.21 -37.58 -32.12
CA SER A 32 -6.45 -38.77 -31.30
C SER A 32 -5.27 -39.03 -30.32
N LEU A 33 -5.00 -38.07 -29.45
CA LEU A 33 -4.07 -38.18 -28.35
C LEU A 33 -4.72 -38.95 -27.22
N THR A 34 -4.13 -40.09 -26.84
CA THR A 34 -4.63 -40.90 -25.73
C THR A 34 -4.58 -40.08 -24.44
N PRO A 35 -5.73 -39.76 -23.81
CA PRO A 35 -5.75 -38.78 -22.73
C PRO A 35 -4.92 -39.23 -21.53
N PRO A 36 -4.33 -38.29 -20.77
CA PRO A 36 -3.63 -38.59 -19.54
C PRO A 36 -4.56 -39.26 -18.53
N ILE A 37 -4.17 -40.45 -18.07
CA ILE A 37 -4.99 -41.22 -17.12
C ILE A 37 -4.57 -40.81 -15.70
N TYR A 38 -5.46 -40.06 -15.06
CA TYR A 38 -5.29 -39.46 -13.73
C TYR A 38 -5.80 -40.34 -12.57
N ASP A 39 -6.55 -41.42 -12.87
CA ASP A 39 -7.00 -42.35 -11.84
C ASP A 39 -5.82 -42.90 -11.05
N ARG A 40 -5.96 -42.96 -9.72
CA ARG A 40 -4.95 -43.54 -8.83
C ARG A 40 -5.02 -45.07 -8.84
N LEU A 41 -4.86 -45.65 -10.03
CA LEU A 41 -4.79 -47.09 -10.32
C LEU A 41 -3.61 -47.79 -9.60
N LEU A 42 -2.69 -47.01 -9.03
CA LEU A 42 -1.52 -47.47 -8.30
C LEU A 42 -1.85 -47.53 -6.80
N ASP A 43 -2.38 -48.67 -6.33
CA ASP A 43 -2.66 -48.92 -4.91
C ASP A 43 -1.33 -49.19 -4.16
N VAL A 44 -0.64 -48.10 -3.82
CA VAL A 44 0.64 -48.15 -3.10
C VAL A 44 0.38 -48.66 -1.67
N PRO A 45 1.08 -49.72 -1.21
CA PRO A 45 0.77 -50.34 0.09
C PRO A 45 0.74 -49.32 1.24
N LYS A 46 -0.36 -49.31 2.01
CA LYS A 46 -0.59 -48.36 3.12
C LYS A 46 0.58 -48.27 4.13
N ALA A 47 1.39 -49.33 4.26
CA ALA A 47 2.62 -49.29 5.05
C ALA A 47 3.63 -48.24 4.56
N TYR A 48 3.79 -48.07 3.24
CA TYR A 48 4.67 -47.06 2.63
C TYR A 48 4.10 -45.65 2.81
N GLU A 49 2.80 -45.45 2.57
CA GLU A 49 2.14 -44.16 2.86
C GLU A 49 2.28 -43.78 4.35
N ASN A 50 2.02 -44.70 5.27
CA ASN A 50 2.06 -44.42 6.70
C ASN A 50 3.49 -44.20 7.20
N ARG A 51 4.48 -44.90 6.64
CA ARG A 51 5.90 -44.68 6.92
C ARG A 51 6.37 -43.30 6.39
N LEU A 52 5.89 -42.86 5.23
CA LEU A 52 6.10 -41.48 4.72
C LEU A 52 5.41 -40.41 5.59
N LYS A 53 4.23 -40.69 6.14
CA LYS A 53 3.53 -39.79 7.08
C LYS A 53 4.21 -39.74 8.46
N GLN A 54 4.93 -40.79 8.86
CA GLN A 54 5.70 -40.86 10.11
C GLN A 54 7.10 -40.23 10.01
N THR A 55 7.71 -40.21 8.82
CA THR A 55 8.93 -39.41 8.59
C THR A 55 8.60 -37.93 8.64
N ARG A 56 9.15 -37.22 9.64
CA ARG A 56 9.05 -35.75 9.71
C ARG A 56 9.57 -35.13 8.41
N LEU A 57 8.78 -34.23 7.82
CA LEU A 57 9.16 -33.46 6.62
C LEU A 57 10.47 -32.66 6.82
N GLU A 58 10.83 -32.34 8.07
CA GLU A 58 12.14 -31.81 8.50
C GLU A 58 13.33 -32.53 7.86
N SER A 59 13.22 -33.84 7.56
CA SER A 59 14.31 -34.66 7.00
C SER A 59 14.36 -34.76 5.47
N PHE A 60 13.42 -34.13 4.76
CA PHE A 60 13.36 -34.14 3.28
C PHE A 60 13.20 -32.75 2.65
N TYR A 61 12.84 -31.73 3.43
CA TYR A 61 12.70 -30.35 2.97
C TYR A 61 13.86 -29.44 3.38
N GLU A 62 15.00 -30.03 3.76
CA GLU A 62 16.26 -29.53 3.21
C GLU A 62 16.24 -29.72 1.68
N THR A 63 15.61 -28.79 0.97
CA THR A 63 16.19 -28.33 -0.29
C THR A 63 17.35 -27.41 0.12
N PRO A 64 18.62 -27.82 -0.07
CA PRO A 64 19.75 -26.92 0.18
C PRO A 64 19.53 -25.60 -0.51
N SER A 65 19.82 -24.54 0.24
CA SER A 65 19.85 -23.18 -0.25
C SER A 65 20.65 -23.10 -1.55
N CYS A 66 20.17 -22.31 -2.51
CA CYS A 66 21.04 -21.85 -3.60
C CYS A 66 22.19 -20.96 -3.06
N ASP A 67 22.06 -20.48 -1.82
CA ASP A 67 23.17 -20.12 -0.93
C ASP A 67 23.98 -21.37 -0.54
N GLY A 68 24.63 -21.98 -1.53
CA GLY A 68 25.86 -22.74 -1.29
C GLY A 68 27.02 -21.78 -0.99
N PRO A 69 28.18 -22.28 -0.54
CA PRO A 69 29.40 -21.47 -0.54
C PRO A 69 29.68 -20.93 -1.95
N SER A 70 30.19 -19.70 -2.03
CA SER A 70 30.24 -18.90 -3.26
C SER A 70 31.34 -19.31 -4.25
N ASP A 71 31.67 -20.61 -4.33
CA ASP A 71 32.82 -21.18 -5.02
C ASP A 71 32.49 -22.43 -5.87
N ARG A 72 31.23 -22.90 -5.85
CA ARG A 72 30.77 -24.07 -6.62
C ARG A 72 30.44 -23.72 -8.07
N VAL A 73 30.88 -24.58 -8.99
CA VAL A 73 30.72 -24.45 -10.44
C VAL A 73 30.00 -25.67 -11.02
N ARG A 74 29.26 -25.47 -12.11
CA ARG A 74 28.61 -26.55 -12.89
C ARG A 74 29.35 -26.73 -14.21
N ALA A 75 29.53 -27.98 -14.65
CA ALA A 75 30.03 -28.32 -15.98
C ALA A 75 29.19 -29.43 -16.61
N THR A 76 29.16 -29.45 -17.94
CA THR A 76 28.46 -30.45 -18.75
C THR A 76 29.47 -31.13 -19.67
N PHE A 77 29.72 -32.42 -19.46
CA PHE A 77 30.68 -33.24 -20.21
C PHE A 77 29.94 -34.07 -21.27
N VAL A 78 30.55 -34.25 -22.45
CA VAL A 78 29.98 -35.03 -23.56
C VAL A 78 30.76 -36.33 -23.74
N LEU A 79 30.10 -37.47 -23.54
CA LEU A 79 30.62 -38.76 -24.01
C LEU A 79 30.05 -39.05 -25.41
N ALA A 80 30.85 -38.74 -26.43
CA ALA A 80 30.56 -39.14 -27.80
C ALA A 80 30.44 -40.68 -27.90
N ARG A 81 29.67 -41.17 -28.88
CA ARG A 81 29.38 -42.62 -29.03
C ARG A 81 30.64 -43.49 -29.08
N ALA A 82 31.72 -42.98 -29.67
CA ALA A 82 33.02 -43.66 -29.72
C ALA A 82 33.62 -43.92 -28.32
N HIS A 83 33.45 -42.98 -27.37
CA HIS A 83 33.94 -43.12 -25.99
C HIS A 83 33.15 -44.22 -25.29
N ILE A 84 31.82 -44.17 -25.38
CA ILE A 84 30.89 -45.15 -24.79
C ILE A 84 31.17 -46.55 -25.34
N ASN A 85 31.41 -46.70 -26.65
CA ASN A 85 31.72 -47.99 -27.25
C ASN A 85 33.11 -48.53 -26.82
N ARG A 86 34.12 -47.67 -26.63
CA ARG A 86 35.42 -48.06 -26.05
C ARG A 86 35.27 -48.53 -24.61
N LEU A 87 34.55 -47.78 -23.77
CA LEU A 87 34.23 -48.14 -22.37
C LEU A 87 33.46 -49.47 -22.28
N LYS A 88 32.46 -49.71 -23.14
CA LYS A 88 31.80 -51.02 -23.27
C LYS A 88 32.77 -52.13 -23.63
N LYS A 89 33.64 -51.92 -24.62
CA LYS A 89 34.62 -52.93 -25.04
C LYS A 89 35.59 -53.28 -23.91
N GLN A 90 36.04 -52.29 -23.14
CA GLN A 90 36.90 -52.49 -21.97
C GLN A 90 36.20 -53.37 -20.91
N VAL A 91 34.97 -53.02 -20.53
CA VAL A 91 34.15 -53.80 -19.59
C VAL A 91 33.95 -55.24 -20.08
N LEU A 92 33.54 -55.44 -21.34
CA LEU A 92 33.29 -56.77 -21.92
C LEU A 92 34.56 -57.60 -22.15
N THR A 93 35.73 -56.96 -22.27
CA THR A 93 37.01 -57.68 -22.39
C THR A 93 37.48 -58.20 -21.02
N GLN A 94 37.23 -57.45 -19.94
CA GLN A 94 37.58 -57.87 -18.58
C GLN A 94 36.51 -58.77 -17.93
N LEU A 95 35.23 -58.52 -18.20
CA LEU A 95 34.09 -59.27 -17.64
C LEU A 95 33.36 -60.01 -18.77
N LYS A 96 33.68 -61.30 -18.90
CA LYS A 96 33.16 -62.18 -19.98
C LYS A 96 31.64 -62.40 -19.97
N SER A 97 30.96 -62.07 -18.87
CA SER A 97 29.50 -62.15 -18.72
C SER A 97 29.00 -61.10 -17.72
N VAL A 98 28.22 -60.13 -18.21
CA VAL A 98 27.49 -59.13 -17.41
C VAL A 98 26.16 -58.88 -18.11
N GLU A 99 25.04 -59.01 -17.40
CA GLU A 99 23.72 -59.05 -18.04
C GLU A 99 23.30 -57.73 -18.69
N TYR A 100 23.68 -56.57 -18.13
CA TYR A 100 23.28 -55.24 -18.62
C TYR A 100 24.46 -54.27 -18.83
N VAL A 101 25.22 -54.45 -19.91
CA VAL A 101 26.25 -53.50 -20.37
C VAL A 101 25.67 -52.49 -21.38
N SER A 102 24.79 -51.61 -20.89
CA SER A 102 24.15 -50.57 -21.70
C SER A 102 25.00 -49.29 -21.79
N SER A 103 24.59 -48.34 -22.63
CA SER A 103 25.26 -47.02 -22.67
C SER A 103 25.11 -46.25 -21.35
N PHE A 104 24.02 -46.49 -20.61
CA PHE A 104 23.78 -45.91 -19.29
C PHE A 104 24.69 -46.55 -18.23
N THR A 105 24.75 -47.87 -18.14
CA THR A 105 25.48 -48.55 -17.06
C THR A 105 26.99 -48.35 -17.14
N VAL A 106 27.60 -48.33 -18.33
CA VAL A 106 29.03 -47.96 -18.48
C VAL A 106 29.29 -46.49 -18.12
N THR A 107 28.37 -45.58 -18.47
CA THR A 107 28.54 -44.14 -18.25
C THR A 107 28.42 -43.82 -16.77
N CYS A 108 27.37 -44.32 -16.11
CA CYS A 108 27.21 -44.23 -14.67
C CYS A 108 28.40 -44.83 -13.91
N GLY A 109 28.84 -46.03 -14.27
CA GLY A 109 30.00 -46.67 -13.62
C GLY A 109 31.31 -45.90 -13.81
N TYR A 110 31.53 -45.32 -15.00
CA TYR A 110 32.71 -44.51 -15.28
C TYR A 110 32.70 -43.20 -14.48
N ILE A 111 31.57 -42.48 -14.49
CA ILE A 111 31.39 -41.24 -13.72
C ILE A 111 31.54 -41.50 -12.22
N TRP A 112 30.93 -42.57 -11.69
CA TRP A 112 31.00 -42.90 -10.27
C TRP A 112 32.44 -43.16 -9.81
N SER A 113 33.21 -43.97 -10.57
CA SER A 113 34.64 -44.16 -10.30
C SER A 113 35.42 -42.84 -10.39
N CYS A 114 35.16 -41.98 -11.39
CA CYS A 114 35.82 -40.68 -11.52
C CYS A 114 35.49 -39.70 -10.38
N MET A 115 34.23 -39.67 -9.90
CA MET A 115 33.80 -38.86 -8.76
C MET A 115 34.47 -39.33 -7.47
N VAL A 116 34.44 -40.62 -7.15
CA VAL A 116 35.04 -41.14 -5.91
C VAL A 116 36.57 -40.98 -5.94
N LYS A 117 37.21 -41.15 -7.11
CA LYS A 117 38.63 -40.83 -7.31
C LYS A 117 38.93 -39.33 -7.09
N SER A 118 38.07 -38.41 -7.53
CA SER A 118 38.28 -36.98 -7.30
C SER A 118 38.02 -36.58 -5.84
N PHE A 119 37.06 -37.20 -5.15
CA PHE A 119 36.82 -36.97 -3.72
C PHE A 119 37.99 -37.46 -2.85
N VAL A 120 38.59 -38.63 -3.15
CA VAL A 120 39.85 -39.06 -2.49
C VAL A 120 40.98 -38.08 -2.77
N LYS A 121 41.17 -37.66 -4.04
CA LYS A 121 42.27 -36.76 -4.43
C LYS A 121 42.23 -35.41 -3.70
N MET A 122 41.06 -34.93 -3.33
CA MET A 122 40.86 -33.66 -2.60
C MET A 122 40.77 -33.83 -1.08
N GLY A 123 40.91 -35.05 -0.54
CA GLY A 123 40.83 -35.31 0.90
C GLY A 123 39.42 -35.23 1.50
N GLU A 124 38.36 -35.28 0.68
CA GLU A 124 36.97 -35.29 1.15
C GLU A 124 36.55 -36.64 1.76
N LEU A 125 37.37 -37.68 1.62
CA LEU A 125 37.24 -38.98 2.28
C LEU A 125 38.32 -39.14 3.35
N LYS A 126 37.93 -39.69 4.52
CA LYS A 126 38.78 -39.83 5.71
C LYS A 126 39.29 -41.26 5.92
N GLY A 127 38.69 -42.25 5.28
CA GLY A 127 39.16 -43.64 5.29
C GLY A 127 38.92 -44.37 3.96
N GLU A 128 39.75 -45.38 3.69
CA GLU A 128 39.68 -46.23 2.48
C GLU A 128 38.54 -47.27 2.52
N ASP A 129 37.69 -47.23 3.54
CA ASP A 129 36.66 -48.26 3.78
C ASP A 129 35.24 -47.68 3.91
N GLU A 130 35.08 -46.38 3.60
CA GLU A 130 33.78 -45.68 3.66
C GLU A 130 32.82 -46.14 2.55
N LEU A 131 31.51 -46.07 2.84
CA LEU A 131 30.47 -46.53 1.93
C LEU A 131 29.98 -45.42 0.99
N GLU A 132 29.97 -45.75 -0.30
CA GLU A 132 29.37 -44.97 -1.38
C GLU A 132 28.04 -45.60 -1.78
N GLN A 133 27.02 -44.77 -2.02
CA GLN A 133 25.73 -45.14 -2.56
C GLN A 133 25.50 -44.47 -3.91
N PHE A 134 25.29 -45.27 -4.96
CA PHE A 134 24.85 -44.78 -6.27
C PHE A 134 23.36 -45.09 -6.46
N ILE A 135 22.58 -44.08 -6.86
CA ILE A 135 21.12 -44.15 -6.81
C ILE A 135 20.53 -43.62 -8.12
N PHE A 136 19.67 -44.41 -8.76
CA PHE A 136 18.95 -43.98 -9.97
C PHE A 136 17.55 -44.61 -10.04
N SER A 137 16.60 -43.93 -10.69
CA SER A 137 15.21 -44.39 -10.79
C SER A 137 14.96 -45.21 -12.06
N VAL A 138 14.15 -46.25 -11.96
CA VAL A 138 13.63 -47.07 -13.06
C VAL A 138 12.14 -46.77 -13.23
N ASN A 139 11.67 -46.39 -14.42
CA ASN A 139 10.24 -46.13 -14.71
C ASN A 139 9.45 -47.45 -14.65
N CYS A 140 8.43 -47.50 -13.80
CA CYS A 140 7.69 -48.72 -13.47
C CYS A 140 6.32 -48.86 -14.15
N ARG A 141 5.92 -48.01 -15.13
CA ARG A 141 4.53 -48.02 -15.65
C ARG A 141 4.07 -49.35 -16.20
N SER A 142 4.79 -49.89 -17.18
CA SER A 142 4.51 -51.24 -17.68
C SER A 142 4.95 -52.32 -16.66
N ARG A 143 5.56 -51.91 -15.53
CA ARG A 143 6.13 -52.75 -14.46
C ARG A 143 5.21 -52.98 -13.28
N LEU A 144 3.94 -52.98 -13.61
CA LEU A 144 2.85 -53.39 -12.77
C LEU A 144 2.06 -54.45 -13.54
N ASP A 145 1.34 -55.30 -12.82
CA ASP A 145 0.48 -56.33 -13.38
C ASP A 145 -0.90 -56.19 -12.72
N PRO A 146 -1.91 -55.68 -13.46
CA PRO A 146 -1.86 -55.26 -14.86
C PRO A 146 -0.97 -54.01 -15.09
N PRO A 147 -0.36 -53.85 -16.29
CA PRO A 147 0.52 -52.74 -16.60
C PRO A 147 -0.22 -51.42 -16.74
N LEU A 148 0.35 -50.34 -16.18
CA LEU A 148 -0.21 -49.00 -16.35
C LEU A 148 0.00 -48.49 -17.79
N PRO A 149 -1.01 -47.80 -18.36
CA PRO A 149 -0.90 -47.15 -19.66
C PRO A 149 0.28 -46.18 -19.76
N ALA A 150 0.79 -45.99 -20.98
CA ALA A 150 1.86 -45.04 -21.25
C ALA A 150 1.45 -43.58 -20.95
N SER A 151 0.15 -43.26 -21.04
CA SER A 151 -0.43 -41.96 -20.64
C SER A 151 -0.71 -41.82 -19.14
N TYR A 152 -0.32 -42.78 -18.29
CA TYR A 152 -0.51 -42.69 -16.84
C TYR A 152 0.20 -41.46 -16.25
N PHE A 153 -0.58 -40.58 -15.65
CA PHE A 153 -0.15 -39.28 -15.15
C PHE A 153 0.02 -39.33 -13.62
N GLY A 154 1.25 -39.60 -13.18
CA GLY A 154 1.56 -39.76 -11.75
C GLY A 154 3.02 -40.18 -11.54
N ASN A 155 3.33 -40.62 -10.32
CA ASN A 155 4.65 -41.18 -10.00
C ASN A 155 4.60 -42.70 -10.07
N CYS A 156 5.41 -43.28 -10.95
CA CYS A 156 5.54 -44.71 -11.11
C CYS A 156 7.00 -45.00 -11.48
N ALA A 157 7.88 -44.99 -10.47
CA ALA A 157 9.30 -45.30 -10.63
C ALA A 157 9.90 -45.86 -9.32
N ALA A 158 10.79 -46.85 -9.42
CA ALA A 158 11.48 -47.47 -8.30
C ALA A 158 12.95 -47.02 -8.21
N PRO A 159 13.50 -46.80 -7.01
CA PRO A 159 14.91 -46.52 -6.81
C PRO A 159 15.74 -47.81 -6.90
N CYS A 160 16.79 -47.80 -7.71
CA CYS A 160 17.89 -48.75 -7.59
C CYS A 160 18.99 -48.12 -6.72
N VAL A 161 19.16 -48.61 -5.50
CA VAL A 161 20.18 -48.16 -4.54
C VAL A 161 21.31 -49.18 -4.49
N LEU A 162 22.55 -48.74 -4.75
CA LEU A 162 23.72 -49.60 -4.84
C LEU A 162 24.79 -49.13 -3.86
N THR A 163 25.16 -49.98 -2.89
CA THR A 163 26.14 -49.64 -1.84
C THR A 163 27.44 -50.41 -2.04
N ILE A 164 28.59 -49.72 -2.03
CA ILE A 164 29.94 -50.32 -2.15
C ILE A 164 30.99 -49.49 -1.38
N LYS A 165 32.13 -50.08 -1.02
CA LYS A 165 33.26 -49.36 -0.41
C LYS A 165 34.02 -48.50 -1.42
N ASN A 166 34.46 -47.31 -1.00
CA ASN A 166 35.16 -46.33 -1.84
C ASN A 166 36.50 -46.82 -2.43
N VAL A 167 37.31 -47.62 -1.71
CA VAL A 167 38.55 -48.23 -2.26
C VAL A 167 38.30 -49.06 -3.52
N VAL A 168 37.17 -49.78 -3.58
CA VAL A 168 36.83 -50.62 -4.73
C VAL A 168 36.59 -49.78 -5.98
N LEU A 169 36.09 -48.55 -5.83
CA LEU A 169 35.84 -47.61 -6.91
C LEU A 169 37.08 -46.79 -7.29
N THR A 170 38.02 -46.60 -6.36
CA THR A 170 39.29 -45.90 -6.60
C THR A 170 40.40 -46.79 -7.17
N GLY A 171 40.30 -48.11 -7.00
CA GLY A 171 41.19 -49.07 -7.65
C GLY A 171 41.20 -49.00 -9.18
N GLU A 172 42.19 -49.68 -9.78
CA GLU A 172 42.42 -49.73 -11.23
C GLU A 172 41.17 -50.19 -12.00
N ASN A 173 40.59 -51.32 -11.59
CA ASN A 173 39.37 -51.88 -12.19
C ASN A 173 38.06 -51.27 -11.65
N GLY A 174 38.12 -50.19 -10.87
CA GLY A 174 36.96 -49.64 -10.14
C GLY A 174 35.79 -49.20 -11.04
N PHE A 175 36.07 -48.66 -12.23
CA PHE A 175 35.06 -48.38 -13.26
C PHE A 175 34.31 -49.66 -13.71
N VAL A 176 35.05 -50.74 -13.92
CA VAL A 176 34.51 -52.00 -14.45
C VAL A 176 33.68 -52.72 -13.38
N ILE A 177 34.11 -52.64 -12.11
CA ILE A 177 33.33 -53.14 -10.97
C ILE A 177 32.06 -52.29 -10.76
N ALA A 178 32.16 -50.95 -10.83
CA ALA A 178 31.00 -50.05 -10.73
C ALA A 178 29.95 -50.37 -11.80
N THR A 179 30.38 -50.51 -13.06
CA THR A 179 29.51 -50.89 -14.18
C THR A 179 28.84 -52.25 -13.94
N LYS A 180 29.59 -53.24 -13.43
CA LYS A 180 29.05 -54.56 -13.11
C LYS A 180 27.95 -54.46 -12.05
N LEU A 181 28.22 -53.79 -10.93
CA LEU A 181 27.26 -53.63 -9.84
C LEU A 181 25.98 -52.91 -10.30
N ILE A 182 26.10 -51.89 -11.16
CA ILE A 182 24.95 -51.19 -11.75
C ILE A 182 24.16 -52.13 -12.68
N GLY A 183 24.83 -52.98 -13.46
CA GLY A 183 24.17 -53.97 -14.32
C GLY A 183 23.45 -55.08 -13.55
N GLU A 184 24.09 -55.64 -12.52
CA GLU A 184 23.52 -56.70 -11.68
C GLU A 184 22.37 -56.19 -10.80
N GLY A 185 22.52 -55.00 -10.21
CA GLY A 185 21.47 -54.37 -9.41
C GLY A 185 20.25 -53.96 -10.25
N LEU A 186 20.48 -53.45 -11.48
CA LEU A 186 19.40 -53.22 -12.44
C LEU A 186 18.70 -54.54 -12.78
N SER A 187 19.44 -55.60 -13.12
CA SER A 187 18.87 -56.93 -13.42
C SER A 187 17.99 -57.44 -12.27
N LYS A 188 18.48 -57.40 -11.03
CA LYS A 188 17.75 -57.89 -9.86
C LYS A 188 16.43 -57.13 -9.64
N LEU A 189 16.43 -55.81 -9.81
CA LEU A 189 15.24 -54.96 -9.64
C LEU A 189 14.23 -55.13 -10.80
N VAL A 190 14.74 -55.30 -12.02
CA VAL A 190 13.97 -55.45 -13.26
C VAL A 190 13.34 -56.85 -13.33
N ASN A 191 14.12 -57.90 -13.12
CA ASN A 191 13.73 -59.29 -13.33
C ASN A 191 13.17 -59.97 -12.06
N ASN A 192 12.74 -59.19 -11.06
CA ASN A 192 12.13 -59.74 -9.84
C ASN A 192 10.77 -60.40 -10.16
N LYS A 193 10.64 -61.70 -9.88
CA LYS A 193 9.41 -62.47 -10.11
C LYS A 193 8.27 -62.11 -9.15
N GLU A 194 8.57 -61.48 -8.02
CA GLU A 194 7.58 -60.87 -7.11
C GLU A 194 7.40 -59.37 -7.37
N GLY A 195 8.05 -58.84 -8.42
CA GLY A 195 7.86 -57.50 -8.93
C GLY A 195 8.76 -56.40 -8.40
N ILE A 196 8.71 -55.26 -9.09
CA ILE A 196 9.62 -54.14 -8.81
C ILE A 196 9.23 -53.31 -7.59
N LEU A 197 7.94 -53.21 -7.27
CA LEU A 197 7.46 -52.55 -6.05
C LEU A 197 7.44 -53.51 -4.84
N LYS A 198 8.04 -54.69 -4.95
CA LYS A 198 8.28 -55.57 -3.81
C LYS A 198 9.26 -54.91 -2.85
N ASP A 199 9.01 -55.07 -1.55
CA ASP A 199 9.78 -54.46 -0.46
C ASP A 199 9.86 -52.91 -0.52
N ALA A 200 8.92 -52.24 -1.20
CA ALA A 200 8.93 -50.78 -1.35
C ALA A 200 8.86 -50.04 0.00
N GLU A 201 8.24 -50.65 1.02
CA GLU A 201 8.26 -50.15 2.40
C GLU A 201 9.66 -50.06 3.01
N ARG A 202 10.63 -50.82 2.49
CA ARG A 202 12.02 -50.88 2.95
C ARG A 202 12.98 -49.97 2.21
N TRP A 203 12.64 -49.49 1.01
CA TRP A 203 13.51 -48.61 0.22
C TRP A 203 14.03 -47.41 1.04
N TYR A 204 13.18 -46.83 1.89
CA TYR A 204 13.58 -45.73 2.76
C TYR A 204 14.64 -46.11 3.82
N ASP A 205 14.70 -47.37 4.26
CA ASP A 205 15.75 -47.84 5.17
C ASP A 205 17.09 -48.02 4.43
N ASP A 206 17.10 -48.40 3.15
CA ASP A 206 18.32 -48.36 2.32
C ASP A 206 18.85 -46.93 2.15
N PHE A 207 17.95 -45.94 2.04
CA PHE A 207 18.32 -44.51 2.05
C PHE A 207 18.87 -44.03 3.40
N LYS A 208 18.56 -44.67 4.53
CA LYS A 208 19.09 -44.28 5.86
C LYS A 208 20.55 -44.65 6.10
N LEU A 209 21.13 -45.54 5.30
CA LEU A 209 22.52 -45.96 5.50
C LEU A 209 23.47 -44.75 5.49
N PRO A 210 24.43 -44.65 6.44
CA PRO A 210 25.36 -43.52 6.57
C PRO A 210 26.49 -43.61 5.53
N ALA A 211 26.08 -43.65 4.26
CA ALA A 211 26.91 -43.70 3.07
C ALA A 211 26.75 -42.40 2.27
N ARG A 212 27.80 -41.94 1.59
CA ARG A 212 27.72 -40.79 0.69
C ARG A 212 26.88 -41.15 -0.53
N LYS A 213 25.88 -40.32 -0.84
CA LYS A 213 24.91 -40.58 -1.92
C LYS A 213 25.25 -39.79 -3.17
N ILE A 214 25.14 -40.46 -4.31
CA ILE A 214 25.31 -39.91 -5.66
C ILE A 214 24.06 -40.31 -6.46
N GLY A 215 23.18 -39.35 -6.71
CA GLY A 215 21.94 -39.54 -7.46
C GLY A 215 22.11 -39.34 -8.97
N VAL A 216 21.30 -40.01 -9.79
CA VAL A 216 21.18 -39.73 -11.24
C VAL A 216 19.82 -39.12 -11.57
N SER A 217 19.84 -37.91 -12.12
CA SER A 217 18.66 -37.17 -12.59
C SER A 217 18.57 -37.19 -14.11
N GLY A 218 17.52 -37.84 -14.65
CA GLY A 218 17.27 -37.93 -16.08
C GLY A 218 17.69 -39.26 -16.70
N THR A 219 17.43 -39.42 -17.99
CA THR A 219 17.73 -40.63 -18.76
C THR A 219 17.83 -40.30 -20.24
N PRO A 220 18.73 -40.95 -21.01
CA PRO A 220 18.80 -40.77 -22.46
C PRO A 220 17.61 -41.37 -23.22
N LYS A 221 16.65 -42.02 -22.55
CA LYS A 221 15.34 -42.35 -23.15
C LYS A 221 14.44 -41.12 -23.33
N PHE A 222 14.72 -40.02 -22.62
CA PHE A 222 14.00 -38.76 -22.75
C PHE A 222 14.86 -37.79 -23.56
N ASP A 223 14.73 -37.87 -24.88
CA ASP A 223 15.44 -36.97 -25.78
C ASP A 223 14.77 -35.58 -25.77
N PHE A 224 15.20 -34.73 -24.85
CA PHE A 224 14.77 -33.34 -24.76
C PHE A 224 15.26 -32.47 -25.94
N TYR A 225 16.11 -33.00 -26.82
CA TYR A 225 16.44 -32.37 -28.11
C TYR A 225 15.49 -32.79 -29.24
N ASP A 226 14.67 -33.83 -29.04
CA ASP A 226 13.59 -34.24 -29.94
C ASP A 226 12.26 -33.52 -29.65
N ILE A 227 12.13 -32.91 -28.46
CA ILE A 227 10.99 -32.08 -28.04
C ILE A 227 11.03 -30.74 -28.79
N ASP A 228 10.43 -30.74 -29.97
CA ASP A 228 10.34 -29.63 -30.90
C ASP A 228 8.91 -29.07 -30.93
N PHE A 229 8.77 -27.82 -30.51
CA PHE A 229 7.51 -27.10 -30.31
C PHE A 229 7.05 -26.36 -31.60
N GLY A 230 7.41 -26.87 -32.78
CA GLY A 230 7.11 -26.24 -34.07
C GLY A 230 8.13 -25.17 -34.48
N TRP A 231 8.60 -24.37 -33.52
CA TRP A 231 9.67 -23.37 -33.71
C TRP A 231 11.09 -23.97 -33.80
N GLY A 232 11.25 -25.30 -33.71
CA GLY A 232 12.51 -26.01 -33.93
C GLY A 232 13.11 -26.69 -32.68
N LYS A 233 14.00 -27.65 -32.94
CA LYS A 233 14.63 -28.49 -31.90
C LYS A 233 15.52 -27.70 -30.92
N PRO A 234 15.42 -27.93 -29.59
CA PRO A 234 16.16 -27.18 -28.58
C PRO A 234 17.68 -27.09 -28.80
N ILE A 235 18.24 -25.91 -28.52
CA ILE A 235 19.66 -25.65 -28.82
C ILE A 235 20.60 -26.18 -27.73
N LYS A 236 20.19 -26.16 -26.45
CA LYS A 236 20.86 -26.82 -25.31
C LYS A 236 19.83 -27.18 -24.23
N TYR A 237 19.97 -28.35 -23.61
CA TYR A 237 19.23 -28.79 -22.43
C TYR A 237 20.20 -28.98 -21.25
N GLU A 238 19.83 -28.50 -20.05
CA GLU A 238 20.56 -28.79 -18.81
C GLU A 238 19.58 -29.00 -17.64
N VAL A 239 19.90 -29.96 -16.77
CA VAL A 239 19.27 -30.08 -15.45
C VAL A 239 19.96 -29.11 -14.50
N VAL A 240 19.24 -28.10 -14.02
CA VAL A 240 19.84 -27.03 -13.21
C VAL A 240 19.92 -27.35 -11.71
N SER A 241 19.17 -28.36 -11.24
CA SER A 241 18.99 -28.75 -9.83
C SER A 241 20.07 -29.70 -9.29
N LEU A 242 21.30 -29.59 -9.77
CA LEU A 242 22.42 -30.48 -9.40
C LEU A 242 23.14 -30.05 -8.11
N TYR A 243 22.79 -28.91 -7.53
CA TYR A 243 23.51 -28.32 -6.40
C TYR A 243 23.35 -29.08 -5.06
N SER A 244 22.31 -29.88 -4.90
CA SER A 244 21.80 -30.26 -3.58
C SER A 244 22.29 -31.58 -2.99
N MET A 245 22.32 -32.69 -3.74
CA MET A 245 22.44 -34.04 -3.14
C MET A 245 23.48 -34.95 -3.83
N GLY A 246 24.60 -34.38 -4.27
CA GLY A 246 25.62 -35.14 -5.01
C GLY A 246 25.14 -35.66 -6.37
N THR A 247 24.06 -35.07 -6.90
CA THR A 247 23.34 -35.51 -8.08
C THR A 247 24.10 -35.18 -9.37
N ILE A 248 24.15 -36.14 -10.30
CA ILE A 248 24.56 -35.95 -11.69
C ILE A 248 23.34 -35.96 -12.60
N SER A 249 23.37 -35.26 -13.75
CA SER A 249 22.35 -35.45 -14.80
C SER A 249 22.89 -36.21 -15.98
N ILE A 250 22.06 -37.08 -16.58
CA ILE A 250 22.39 -37.79 -17.81
C ILE A 250 21.25 -37.63 -18.83
N GLY A 251 21.58 -37.16 -20.03
CA GLY A 251 20.67 -37.04 -21.16
C GLY A 251 21.28 -37.56 -22.46
N ALA A 252 20.47 -37.67 -23.51
CA ALA A 252 20.96 -37.89 -24.87
C ALA A 252 21.72 -36.64 -25.35
N SER A 253 22.84 -36.81 -26.06
CA SER A 253 23.63 -35.67 -26.54
C SER A 253 23.24 -35.19 -27.93
N LYS A 254 23.13 -33.86 -28.07
CA LYS A 254 22.83 -33.18 -29.33
C LYS A 254 23.93 -33.36 -30.38
N GLU A 255 25.19 -33.34 -29.96
CA GLU A 255 26.38 -33.31 -30.84
C GLU A 255 26.64 -34.61 -31.61
N SER A 256 25.80 -35.64 -31.43
CA SER A 256 25.87 -36.91 -32.16
C SER A 256 24.49 -37.44 -32.52
N ALA A 257 23.52 -36.56 -32.80
CA ALA A 257 22.13 -36.89 -33.13
C ALA A 257 21.52 -37.91 -32.14
N GLY A 258 21.62 -37.60 -30.84
CA GLY A 258 21.12 -38.43 -29.73
C GLY A 258 22.00 -39.65 -29.38
N GLN A 259 23.07 -39.95 -30.14
CA GLN A 259 23.85 -41.18 -29.95
C GLN A 259 25.03 -41.06 -28.96
N GLY A 260 25.36 -39.84 -28.52
CA GLY A 260 26.25 -39.58 -27.40
C GLY A 260 25.46 -39.35 -26.10
N LEU A 261 26.15 -39.12 -24.99
CA LEU A 261 25.52 -38.78 -23.70
C LEU A 261 26.08 -37.47 -23.14
N GLU A 262 25.18 -36.60 -22.69
CA GLU A 262 25.50 -35.34 -21.99
C GLU A 262 25.36 -35.54 -20.48
N ILE A 263 26.40 -35.13 -19.74
CA ILE A 263 26.61 -35.45 -18.32
C ILE A 263 26.83 -34.16 -17.54
N GLY A 264 25.85 -33.75 -16.72
CA GLY A 264 25.95 -32.56 -15.88
C GLY A 264 26.44 -32.90 -14.46
N VAL A 265 27.39 -32.12 -13.94
CA VAL A 265 27.98 -32.25 -12.59
C VAL A 265 28.17 -30.89 -11.92
N CYS A 266 28.22 -30.84 -10.58
CA CYS A 266 28.40 -29.59 -9.83
C CYS A 266 29.23 -29.76 -8.54
N PHE A 267 30.38 -29.07 -8.47
CA PHE A 267 31.38 -29.21 -7.41
C PHE A 267 32.02 -27.84 -7.05
N PRO A 268 32.67 -27.69 -5.88
CA PRO A 268 33.62 -26.61 -5.62
C PRO A 268 34.65 -26.49 -6.75
N SER A 269 35.17 -25.29 -7.03
CA SER A 269 36.01 -25.03 -8.20
C SER A 269 37.23 -25.99 -8.33
N MET A 270 37.97 -26.22 -7.23
CA MET A 270 39.10 -27.15 -7.21
C MET A 270 38.67 -28.62 -7.37
N GLN A 271 37.52 -29.00 -6.81
CA GLN A 271 36.95 -30.34 -6.94
C GLN A 271 36.46 -30.62 -8.37
N MET A 272 35.95 -29.60 -9.07
CA MET A 272 35.60 -29.67 -10.49
C MET A 272 36.85 -29.88 -11.36
N GLU A 273 37.93 -29.15 -11.10
CA GLU A 273 39.20 -29.33 -11.80
C GLU A 273 39.81 -30.72 -11.54
N ALA A 274 39.76 -31.21 -10.30
CA ALA A 274 40.18 -32.57 -9.95
C ALA A 274 39.34 -33.63 -10.70
N PHE A 275 38.02 -33.47 -10.75
CA PHE A 275 37.12 -34.34 -11.50
C PHE A 275 37.38 -34.29 -13.01
N ALA A 276 37.47 -33.11 -13.61
CA ALA A 276 37.67 -32.93 -15.04
C ALA A 276 38.98 -33.58 -15.52
N ASN A 277 40.07 -33.39 -14.76
CA ASN A 277 41.35 -34.01 -15.06
C ASN A 277 41.29 -35.54 -14.97
N ILE A 278 40.66 -36.11 -13.94
CA ILE A 278 40.50 -37.57 -13.80
C ILE A 278 39.61 -38.15 -14.91
N PHE A 279 38.48 -37.49 -15.21
CA PHE A 279 37.52 -37.90 -16.22
C PHE A 279 38.14 -37.88 -17.63
N ASN A 280 38.85 -36.81 -17.99
CA ASN A 280 39.52 -36.70 -19.28
C ASN A 280 40.73 -37.65 -19.38
N HIS A 281 41.58 -37.73 -18.35
CA HIS A 281 42.77 -38.58 -18.39
C HIS A 281 42.42 -40.07 -18.46
N GLY A 282 41.36 -40.51 -17.78
CA GLY A 282 40.85 -41.89 -17.93
C GLY A 282 40.35 -42.18 -19.36
N LEU A 283 39.75 -41.20 -20.04
CA LEU A 283 39.38 -41.32 -21.45
C LEU A 283 40.63 -41.33 -22.34
N GLU A 284 41.63 -40.48 -22.08
CA GLU A 284 42.90 -40.42 -22.82
C GLU A 284 43.70 -41.73 -22.69
N ILE A 285 43.70 -42.37 -21.52
CA ILE A 285 44.22 -43.73 -21.34
C ILE A 285 43.41 -44.71 -22.19
N SER A 286 42.07 -44.68 -22.13
CA SER A 286 41.18 -45.48 -23.01
C SER A 286 41.27 -45.13 -24.52
N PHE A 287 41.91 -44.02 -24.88
CA PHE A 287 42.16 -43.58 -26.25
C PHE A 287 43.53 -44.02 -26.77
N SER A 288 44.58 -43.79 -25.99
CA SER A 288 45.96 -44.21 -26.28
C SER A 288 46.15 -45.73 -26.21
N SER A 289 45.35 -46.44 -25.41
CA SER A 289 45.39 -47.90 -25.29
C SER A 289 44.71 -48.67 -26.44
N LEU A 290 44.11 -48.02 -27.45
CA LEU A 290 43.42 -48.71 -28.57
C LEU A 290 43.51 -47.94 -29.92
N PRO A 291 43.92 -48.59 -31.04
CA PRO A 291 44.29 -47.91 -32.29
C PRO A 291 43.23 -47.03 -32.98
N LEU A 292 43.72 -46.19 -33.91
CA LEU A 292 43.06 -44.99 -34.44
C LEU A 292 42.01 -45.22 -35.58
N SER A 293 41.47 -46.42 -35.75
CA SER A 293 40.99 -46.86 -37.08
C SER A 293 39.48 -46.82 -37.40
N LEU A 294 38.57 -46.40 -36.49
CA LEU A 294 37.11 -46.60 -36.68
C LEU A 294 36.20 -45.45 -36.16
N LEU A 295 35.33 -44.92 -37.04
CA LEU A 295 34.24 -43.95 -36.78
C LEU A 295 33.08 -44.15 -37.78
N THR A 296 31.84 -44.44 -37.33
CA THR A 296 30.52 -44.35 -38.08
C THR A 296 29.29 -44.76 -37.20
N PRO A 297 28.01 -44.38 -37.51
CA PRO A 297 26.75 -44.66 -36.75
C PRO A 297 25.92 -45.87 -37.31
N PRO A 298 24.61 -46.20 -36.96
CA PRO A 298 23.61 -45.85 -35.91
C PRO A 298 23.31 -47.07 -34.95
N HIS A 299 22.23 -47.37 -34.17
CA HIS A 299 20.82 -46.93 -33.88
C HIS A 299 20.37 -47.43 -32.42
N PRO A 300 19.13 -47.14 -31.91
CA PRO A 300 18.51 -47.62 -30.62
C PRO A 300 17.54 -48.85 -30.81
N PRO A 301 16.50 -49.24 -29.99
CA PRO A 301 15.88 -48.77 -28.70
C PRO A 301 15.37 -49.87 -27.66
N THR A 302 14.42 -49.53 -26.75
CA THR A 302 13.44 -50.39 -25.96
C THR A 302 13.98 -51.38 -24.85
N THR A 303 13.23 -52.17 -24.01
CA THR A 303 11.77 -52.49 -23.79
C THR A 303 11.31 -52.56 -22.27
N THR A 304 10.69 -53.67 -21.74
CA THR A 304 9.77 -53.77 -20.53
C THR A 304 9.97 -55.03 -19.55
N GLU A 305 9.13 -55.53 -18.58
CA GLU A 305 8.58 -55.14 -17.20
C GLU A 305 8.01 -56.45 -16.35
N PRO A 306 7.15 -56.73 -15.23
CA PRO A 306 6.37 -56.23 -13.96
C PRO A 306 6.56 -56.99 -12.53
N SER A 307 5.74 -57.28 -11.40
CA SER A 307 4.82 -56.68 -10.27
C SER A 307 4.56 -57.68 -8.99
N THR A 308 4.05 -57.58 -7.68
CA THR A 308 3.69 -56.64 -6.48
C THR A 308 3.18 -57.31 -5.08
N SER A 309 3.14 -56.61 -3.86
CA SER A 309 2.18 -56.68 -2.63
C SER A 309 2.49 -57.08 -1.08
N THR A 310 1.82 -56.38 -0.09
CA THR A 310 1.31 -56.64 1.36
C THR A 310 2.20 -56.99 2.65
N THR A 311 1.90 -56.89 4.01
CA THR A 311 0.92 -56.25 5.03
C THR A 311 1.24 -56.43 6.61
N THR A 312 0.58 -55.67 7.56
CA THR A 312 0.17 -55.91 9.04
C THR A 312 1.18 -56.03 10.28
N ASP A 313 0.89 -55.93 11.63
CA ASP A 313 0.02 -55.05 12.55
C ASP A 313 0.11 -55.29 14.15
N LEU A 314 -0.60 -54.47 15.02
CA LEU A 314 -1.04 -54.56 16.50
C LEU A 314 -0.23 -54.22 17.84
N ASP A 315 -0.71 -53.19 18.61
CA ASP A 315 -1.04 -53.02 20.09
C ASP A 315 -0.14 -52.57 21.32
N THR A 316 -0.80 -51.84 22.29
CA THR A 316 -0.50 -51.45 23.72
C THR A 316 0.40 -50.24 24.15
N ALA A 317 0.01 -49.57 25.28
CA ALA A 317 0.67 -48.46 26.06
C ALA A 317 -0.08 -48.25 27.43
N PRO A 318 0.16 -47.24 28.33
CA PRO A 318 1.26 -46.26 28.61
C PRO A 318 1.72 -46.36 30.12
N PRO A 319 1.79 -45.33 31.02
CA PRO A 319 2.36 -43.94 31.03
C PRO A 319 3.38 -43.66 32.20
N LEU A 320 3.99 -42.45 32.27
CA LEU A 320 4.03 -41.53 33.47
C LEU A 320 5.16 -40.44 33.48
N ASP A 321 4.74 -39.18 33.60
CA ASP A 321 5.16 -38.06 34.48
C ASP A 321 6.59 -37.47 34.68
N HIS A 322 6.53 -36.15 34.99
CA HIS A 322 7.43 -35.25 35.75
C HIS A 322 8.35 -34.23 35.03
N CYS A 323 7.93 -32.96 35.16
CA CYS A 323 8.71 -31.71 35.04
C CYS A 323 9.41 -31.38 36.40
N PRO A 324 10.30 -30.36 36.57
CA PRO A 324 9.94 -28.93 36.40
C PRO A 324 11.04 -27.95 35.93
N TYR A 325 10.65 -26.68 35.77
CA TYR A 325 11.51 -25.48 35.59
C TYR A 325 12.21 -25.05 36.91
N PRO A 326 13.06 -24.00 36.88
CA PRO A 326 12.55 -22.70 37.35
C PRO A 326 12.98 -21.46 36.53
N THR A 327 12.05 -20.51 36.34
CA THR A 327 12.34 -19.08 36.13
C THR A 327 12.58 -18.39 37.48
N PRO A 328 13.07 -17.13 37.53
CA PRO A 328 12.14 -15.99 37.78
C PRO A 328 12.67 -14.61 37.24
N LEU A 329 12.15 -13.40 37.51
CA LEU A 329 11.06 -12.89 38.39
C LEU A 329 10.46 -11.55 37.85
N THR A 330 9.22 -11.55 37.33
CA THR A 330 8.19 -10.45 37.43
C THR A 330 8.51 -9.02 36.87
N SER A 331 7.61 -8.02 36.74
CA SER A 331 6.25 -7.70 37.25
C SER A 331 5.61 -6.61 36.32
N ILE A 332 4.37 -6.07 36.34
CA ILE A 332 3.05 -6.26 37.02
C ILE A 332 2.00 -5.38 36.25
N VAL A 333 0.66 -5.50 36.23
CA VAL A 333 -0.31 -6.47 36.80
C VAL A 333 -1.51 -6.78 35.85
N ALA A 334 -2.61 -5.98 35.85
CA ALA A 334 -3.92 -6.23 35.20
C ALA A 334 -4.81 -4.94 35.27
N LYS A 335 -6.08 -4.81 34.81
CA LYS A 335 -7.20 -5.69 34.36
C LYS A 335 -7.91 -5.02 33.13
N SER A 336 -8.91 -5.54 32.38
CA SER A 336 -10.20 -6.15 32.79
C SER A 336 -11.01 -6.77 31.64
N LEU A 337 -11.77 -7.83 31.98
CA LEU A 337 -13.17 -8.19 31.60
C LEU A 337 -13.65 -8.30 30.14
N THR A 338 -14.35 -9.42 29.90
CA THR A 338 -15.17 -9.75 28.71
C THR A 338 -16.65 -9.72 29.07
N TYR A 339 -17.55 -9.46 28.10
CA TYR A 339 -19.00 -9.72 28.22
C TYR A 339 -19.59 -10.25 26.90
N LEU A 340 -20.77 -10.87 26.95
CA LEU A 340 -21.29 -11.78 25.91
C LEU A 340 -22.83 -11.75 25.84
N GLN A 341 -23.41 -11.56 24.65
CA GLN A 341 -24.78 -11.90 24.16
C GLN A 341 -24.93 -11.32 22.73
N ILE A 342 -25.40 -12.01 21.68
CA ILE A 342 -26.70 -12.67 21.40
C ILE A 342 -27.82 -11.64 21.09
N SER A 343 -28.55 -11.83 19.98
CA SER A 343 -29.59 -10.92 19.46
C SER A 343 -30.84 -11.67 18.96
N PHE A 344 -31.99 -10.99 18.95
CA PHE A 344 -33.29 -11.45 18.43
C PHE A 344 -34.10 -10.26 17.83
N ASP A 345 -34.94 -10.53 16.82
CA ASP A 345 -35.99 -9.65 16.22
C ASP A 345 -37.24 -9.50 17.14
N PRO A 346 -38.39 -8.80 16.83
CA PRO A 346 -38.94 -8.20 15.59
C PRO A 346 -39.52 -6.74 15.84
N PRO A 347 -40.68 -6.19 15.32
CA PRO A 347 -41.61 -6.53 14.21
C PRO A 347 -42.19 -5.38 13.29
N PHE A 348 -42.54 -5.76 12.05
CA PHE A 348 -43.73 -5.44 11.19
C PHE A 348 -44.57 -4.11 11.17
N SER A 349 -45.11 -3.84 9.96
CA SER A 349 -46.37 -3.11 9.58
C SER A 349 -46.39 -1.56 9.58
N LEU A 350 -47.16 -0.82 8.74
CA LEU A 350 -48.11 -1.10 7.62
C LEU A 350 -48.25 0.14 6.66
N ARG A 351 -48.98 0.04 5.54
CA ARG A 351 -49.32 1.16 4.59
C ARG A 351 -50.83 1.27 4.28
N PRO A 352 -51.32 2.45 3.84
CA PRO A 352 -52.40 2.57 2.85
C PRO A 352 -52.00 3.37 1.57
N GLN A 353 -52.89 3.45 0.56
CA GLN A 353 -52.75 4.21 -0.70
C GLN A 353 -53.74 5.39 -0.80
N PRO A 354 -53.63 6.26 -1.84
CA PRO A 354 -54.70 6.35 -2.85
C PRO A 354 -54.21 6.43 -4.34
N PRO A 355 -55.10 6.38 -5.37
CA PRO A 355 -54.71 6.14 -6.77
C PRO A 355 -55.07 7.21 -7.83
N ALA A 356 -54.25 7.29 -8.91
CA ALA A 356 -54.55 7.69 -10.32
C ALA A 356 -55.12 9.13 -10.61
N THR A 357 -55.17 9.73 -11.82
CA THR A 357 -54.93 9.37 -13.26
C THR A 357 -54.41 10.59 -14.09
N THR A 358 -53.74 10.36 -15.25
CA THR A 358 -53.63 11.25 -16.47
C THR A 358 -52.99 12.67 -16.34
N THR A 359 -52.30 13.30 -17.33
CA THR A 359 -52.02 13.06 -18.78
C THR A 359 -50.68 13.75 -19.20
N ASP A 360 -50.10 13.37 -20.35
CA ASP A 360 -48.90 13.95 -21.03
C ASP A 360 -49.28 15.18 -21.94
N PRO A 361 -48.40 15.97 -22.62
CA PRO A 361 -46.97 15.72 -22.96
C PRO A 361 -45.92 16.86 -22.83
N GLN A 362 -44.65 16.45 -22.60
CA GLN A 362 -43.30 16.88 -23.09
C GLN A 362 -42.97 18.33 -23.60
N PRO A 363 -41.67 18.78 -23.70
CA PRO A 363 -40.36 18.08 -23.47
C PRO A 363 -39.29 18.85 -22.61
N LEU A 364 -38.07 18.27 -22.51
CA LEU A 364 -36.75 18.86 -22.16
C LEU A 364 -36.45 19.32 -20.70
N HIS A 365 -35.48 18.66 -20.02
CA HIS A 365 -34.23 19.26 -19.45
C HIS A 365 -33.32 18.22 -18.74
N LEU A 366 -32.10 18.63 -18.34
CA LEU A 366 -31.07 17.82 -17.64
C LEU A 366 -31.21 17.88 -16.10
N LEU A 367 -30.85 16.81 -15.35
CA LEU A 367 -29.91 16.87 -14.20
C LEU A 367 -29.49 15.48 -13.61
N PHE A 368 -28.84 15.46 -12.42
CA PHE A 368 -27.99 14.39 -11.87
C PHE A 368 -28.60 13.55 -10.70
N CYS A 369 -28.15 12.28 -10.60
CA CYS A 369 -27.87 11.45 -9.39
C CYS A 369 -28.89 11.18 -8.24
N LEU A 370 -29.33 9.90 -8.13
CA LEU A 370 -29.13 8.89 -7.03
C LEU A 370 -29.11 9.31 -5.54
N PRO A 371 -29.59 8.46 -4.55
CA PRO A 371 -29.26 7.01 -4.45
C PRO A 371 -30.19 6.00 -3.67
N THR A 372 -30.42 4.77 -4.22
CA THR A 372 -30.47 3.40 -3.56
C THR A 372 -31.41 3.08 -2.34
N PRO A 373 -31.54 1.80 -1.82
CA PRO A 373 -31.44 0.42 -2.37
C PRO A 373 -32.58 -0.60 -1.95
N ARG A 374 -32.73 -1.77 -2.62
CA ARG A 374 -32.89 -3.18 -2.08
C ARG A 374 -33.36 -4.23 -3.15
N ARG A 375 -33.42 -5.53 -2.78
CA ARG A 375 -33.53 -6.79 -3.60
C ARG A 375 -34.86 -7.58 -3.34
N ALA A 376 -35.29 -8.64 -4.05
CA ALA A 376 -35.12 -9.19 -5.43
C ALA A 376 -35.96 -10.52 -5.60
N CYS A 377 -35.99 -11.13 -6.82
CA CYS A 377 -36.59 -12.45 -7.22
C CYS A 377 -38.16 -12.49 -7.22
N ILE A 378 -38.90 -13.30 -8.02
CA ILE A 378 -38.89 -14.76 -8.36
C ILE A 378 -39.67 -14.98 -9.73
N VAL A 379 -39.10 -15.57 -10.80
CA VAL A 379 -39.28 -16.94 -11.42
C VAL A 379 -40.40 -17.16 -12.50
N ALA A 380 -40.04 -17.86 -13.61
CA ALA A 380 -40.86 -18.57 -14.64
C ALA A 380 -41.73 -17.75 -15.66
N ASP A 381 -42.10 -18.20 -16.87
CA ASP A 381 -41.93 -19.52 -17.54
C ASP A 381 -41.93 -19.53 -19.11
N LEU A 382 -41.35 -20.60 -19.70
CA LEU A 382 -41.61 -21.34 -20.99
C LEU A 382 -41.95 -20.72 -22.40
N MET A 383 -41.21 -21.24 -23.42
CA MET A 383 -41.59 -21.69 -24.80
C MET A 383 -41.64 -20.77 -26.06
N LEU A 384 -40.76 -21.14 -27.03
CA LEU A 384 -40.91 -21.32 -28.50
C LEU A 384 -41.59 -20.29 -29.44
N GLU A 385 -40.89 -19.93 -30.53
CA GLU A 385 -41.29 -20.33 -31.91
C GLU A 385 -40.12 -20.32 -32.93
N LYS A 386 -40.33 -20.89 -34.13
CA LYS A 386 -39.33 -21.18 -35.19
C LYS A 386 -39.24 -20.12 -36.31
N LYS A 387 -38.10 -20.08 -37.02
CA LYS A 387 -38.08 -20.04 -38.51
C LYS A 387 -36.74 -20.50 -39.13
N GLU A 388 -36.83 -21.10 -40.31
CA GLU A 388 -35.73 -21.71 -41.11
C GLU A 388 -35.71 -21.10 -42.54
N LEU A 389 -34.72 -21.51 -43.37
CA LEU A 389 -34.37 -21.12 -44.76
C LEU A 389 -33.15 -20.16 -44.87
N ASP A 390 -31.95 -20.51 -45.37
CA ASP A 390 -31.46 -21.59 -46.29
C ASP A 390 -31.81 -21.31 -47.78
N VAL A 391 -30.94 -21.42 -48.81
CA VAL A 391 -29.57 -21.98 -49.00
C VAL A 391 -28.74 -21.05 -49.94
N GLY A 392 -27.40 -21.10 -49.89
CA GLY A 392 -26.53 -20.59 -50.98
C GLY A 392 -25.08 -21.11 -50.90
N PHE A 393 -24.70 -22.07 -51.76
CA PHE A 393 -23.52 -22.95 -51.58
C PHE A 393 -22.51 -22.90 -52.75
N ILE A 394 -21.38 -23.60 -52.57
CA ILE A 394 -20.30 -23.93 -53.54
C ILE A 394 -19.24 -22.82 -53.77
N ASP A 395 -17.92 -23.04 -53.62
CA ASP A 395 -17.12 -23.96 -52.76
C ASP A 395 -15.62 -23.58 -52.89
N LEU A 396 -14.84 -23.61 -51.80
CA LEU A 396 -13.41 -24.01 -51.74
C LEU A 396 -12.85 -23.92 -50.30
N PHE A 397 -12.65 -25.10 -49.71
CA PHE A 397 -12.08 -25.38 -48.37
C PHE A 397 -10.53 -25.26 -48.34
N PRO A 398 -9.85 -25.30 -47.17
CA PRO A 398 -10.36 -25.39 -45.77
C PRO A 398 -9.63 -24.44 -44.76
N ASP A 399 -9.78 -24.74 -43.46
CA ASP A 399 -8.88 -24.46 -42.31
C ASP A 399 -8.67 -23.03 -41.78
N LEU A 400 -9.24 -22.77 -40.59
CA LEU A 400 -8.46 -22.83 -39.33
C LEU A 400 -9.39 -22.62 -38.12
N GLY A 401 -9.57 -23.67 -37.31
CA GLY A 401 -10.25 -23.59 -36.02
C GLY A 401 -9.35 -22.97 -34.94
N PHE A 402 -9.97 -22.44 -33.88
CA PHE A 402 -9.27 -22.07 -32.65
C PHE A 402 -10.12 -22.51 -31.44
N GLU A 403 -9.69 -23.58 -30.79
CA GLU A 403 -10.11 -23.93 -29.43
C GLU A 403 -9.22 -23.13 -28.42
N ILE A 404 -9.32 -23.24 -27.07
CA ILE A 404 -8.42 -24.05 -26.23
C ILE A 404 -8.52 -23.66 -24.71
N SER A 405 -8.03 -24.50 -23.77
CA SER A 405 -8.36 -24.53 -22.34
C SER A 405 -7.33 -24.22 -21.24
N THR A 406 -8.00 -24.06 -20.11
CA THR A 406 -7.69 -24.16 -18.68
C THR A 406 -7.71 -25.61 -18.12
N ARG A 407 -7.37 -25.98 -16.85
CA ARG A 407 -6.86 -25.29 -15.61
C ARG A 407 -6.39 -26.30 -14.52
N PHE A 408 -5.56 -25.81 -13.58
CA PHE A 408 -5.46 -26.13 -12.11
C PHE A 408 -5.60 -27.57 -11.54
N ASN A 409 -4.84 -27.98 -10.50
CA ASN A 409 -4.38 -27.17 -9.36
C ASN A 409 -3.29 -27.81 -8.47
N GLY A 410 -2.77 -27.05 -7.49
CA GLY A 410 -2.17 -27.57 -6.26
C GLY A 410 -0.65 -27.42 -6.15
N GLY A 411 -0.17 -26.68 -5.14
CA GLY A 411 1.26 -26.44 -4.90
C GLY A 411 1.82 -25.14 -5.51
N VAL A 412 0.96 -24.14 -5.68
CA VAL A 412 1.25 -22.71 -5.93
C VAL A 412 2.52 -22.40 -6.75
N GLY A 413 2.32 -22.17 -8.05
CA GLY A 413 3.38 -21.75 -8.98
C GLY A 413 2.83 -21.49 -10.38
N VAL A 414 1.69 -20.80 -10.48
CA VAL A 414 0.96 -20.58 -11.73
C VAL A 414 1.73 -19.63 -12.64
N VAL A 415 1.67 -19.83 -13.96
CA VAL A 415 2.09 -18.82 -14.94
C VAL A 415 0.85 -18.33 -15.65
N VAL A 416 0.32 -17.17 -15.21
CA VAL A 416 -0.79 -16.49 -15.88
C VAL A 416 -0.24 -15.94 -17.19
N THR A 417 -0.53 -16.64 -18.28
CA THR A 417 -0.25 -16.16 -19.64
C THR A 417 -1.28 -15.09 -19.99
N VAL A 418 -0.82 -13.84 -20.08
CA VAL A 418 -1.64 -12.68 -20.44
C VAL A 418 -1.64 -12.46 -21.96
N ASP A 419 -1.87 -13.52 -22.74
CA ASP A 419 -1.96 -13.40 -24.20
C ASP A 419 -3.32 -12.77 -24.60
N LYS A 420 -3.28 -11.91 -25.63
CA LYS A 420 -4.33 -10.94 -26.00
C LYS A 420 -4.67 -9.84 -24.98
N PHE A 421 -3.80 -9.54 -24.01
CA PHE A 421 -3.72 -8.15 -23.52
C PHE A 421 -2.72 -7.30 -24.31
N TRP A 422 -3.16 -6.97 -25.52
CA TRP A 422 -2.72 -5.79 -26.28
C TRP A 422 -1.23 -5.74 -26.67
N TRP A 423 -0.79 -6.47 -27.71
CA TRP A 423 0.55 -6.28 -28.29
C TRP A 423 0.67 -6.55 -29.80
N HIS A 424 0.78 -5.48 -30.59
CA HIS A 424 1.33 -5.47 -31.95
C HIS A 424 2.13 -4.15 -32.17
N TYR A 425 3.01 -4.13 -33.19
CA TYR A 425 3.96 -3.06 -33.54
C TYR A 425 5.23 -2.94 -32.65
N SER A 426 6.24 -2.22 -33.16
CA SER A 426 7.60 -2.14 -32.59
C SER A 426 7.87 -0.85 -31.83
N PHE A 427 8.63 -0.89 -30.73
CA PHE A 427 8.70 0.23 -29.77
C PHE A 427 10.09 0.74 -29.46
N ARG A 428 10.25 2.07 -29.37
CA ARG A 428 11.52 2.75 -29.09
C ARG A 428 11.64 3.09 -27.60
N VAL A 429 12.81 2.88 -27.00
CA VAL A 429 13.09 3.13 -25.58
C VAL A 429 14.16 4.21 -25.39
N VAL A 430 13.92 5.10 -24.41
CA VAL A 430 14.86 6.18 -24.04
C VAL A 430 14.94 6.34 -22.53
N SER A 431 16.01 5.80 -21.92
CA SER A 431 16.53 6.22 -20.62
C SER A 431 18.00 5.79 -20.50
N SER A 432 18.80 6.53 -19.74
CA SER A 432 20.25 6.31 -19.57
C SER A 432 20.68 6.03 -18.12
N LYS A 433 19.72 5.77 -17.21
CA LYS A 433 19.98 5.23 -15.87
C LYS A 433 18.91 4.20 -15.49
N THR A 434 19.35 3.03 -15.06
CA THR A 434 18.51 1.84 -14.88
C THR A 434 18.03 1.70 -13.45
N VAL A 435 16.71 1.55 -13.26
CA VAL A 435 16.09 1.26 -11.95
C VAL A 435 15.01 0.20 -12.15
N ALA A 436 15.08 -0.89 -11.38
CA ALA A 436 13.97 -1.83 -11.24
C ALA A 436 13.01 -1.28 -10.17
N VAL A 437 11.72 -1.20 -10.50
CA VAL A 437 10.66 -0.81 -9.56
C VAL A 437 10.08 -2.08 -8.96
N ARG A 438 10.03 -2.17 -7.62
CA ARG A 438 9.41 -3.29 -6.89
C ARG A 438 8.27 -2.74 -6.04
N GLN A 439 7.07 -3.27 -6.22
CA GLN A 439 5.84 -2.85 -5.53
C GLN A 439 5.05 -4.08 -5.08
N ARG A 440 4.24 -3.97 -4.03
CA ARG A 440 3.41 -5.07 -3.51
C ARG A 440 2.08 -4.58 -2.96
N GLY A 441 1.00 -5.29 -3.25
CA GLY A 441 -0.24 -5.24 -2.47
C GLY A 441 -0.36 -6.42 -1.51
N PHE A 442 -0.94 -6.23 -0.33
CA PHE A 442 -1.34 -7.28 0.61
C PHE A 442 -2.87 -7.31 0.73
N LEU A 443 -3.47 -8.48 0.87
CA LEU A 443 -4.92 -8.73 0.92
C LEU A 443 -5.23 -9.64 2.12
N ARG A 444 -6.08 -9.20 3.05
CA ARG A 444 -6.46 -10.03 4.21
C ARG A 444 -7.59 -10.97 3.81
N LEU A 445 -7.40 -12.26 4.06
CA LEU A 445 -8.38 -13.30 3.77
C LEU A 445 -8.34 -14.35 4.87
N ASP A 446 -9.45 -14.51 5.59
CA ASP A 446 -9.60 -15.55 6.61
C ASP A 446 -9.95 -16.90 5.91
N LEU A 447 -9.02 -17.38 5.06
CA LEU A 447 -9.13 -18.59 4.23
C LEU A 447 -8.15 -19.70 4.67
N SER A 448 -8.66 -20.93 4.72
CA SER A 448 -7.82 -22.15 4.78
C SER A 448 -7.00 -22.32 3.49
N HIS A 449 -5.97 -23.19 3.53
CA HIS A 449 -5.16 -23.51 2.36
C HIS A 449 -6.01 -24.04 1.19
N ASP A 450 -7.03 -24.85 1.48
CA ASP A 450 -7.97 -25.37 0.49
C ASP A 450 -8.88 -24.27 -0.08
N GLY A 451 -9.43 -23.39 0.77
CA GLY A 451 -10.26 -22.26 0.33
C GLY A 451 -9.49 -21.24 -0.51
N PHE A 452 -8.19 -21.08 -0.25
CA PHE A 452 -7.27 -20.32 -1.10
C PHE A 452 -7.07 -20.99 -2.47
N LEU A 453 -6.84 -22.31 -2.50
CA LEU A 453 -6.71 -23.07 -3.76
C LEU A 453 -8.01 -23.07 -4.58
N GLU A 454 -9.18 -23.08 -3.96
CA GLU A 454 -10.47 -22.95 -4.64
C GLU A 454 -10.71 -21.55 -5.19
N GLN A 455 -10.61 -20.49 -4.37
CA GLN A 455 -10.84 -19.12 -4.85
C GLN A 455 -9.80 -18.65 -5.86
N TRP A 456 -8.55 -19.15 -5.78
CA TRP A 456 -7.56 -18.88 -6.83
C TRP A 456 -8.01 -19.41 -8.20
N ARG A 457 -8.86 -20.45 -8.29
CA ARG A 457 -9.32 -20.99 -9.58
C ARG A 457 -9.99 -19.94 -10.46
N CYS A 458 -10.52 -18.85 -9.90
CA CYS A 458 -11.10 -17.78 -10.70
C CYS A 458 -10.07 -16.77 -11.23
N LEU A 459 -8.90 -16.57 -10.58
CA LEU A 459 -8.01 -15.42 -10.89
C LEU A 459 -7.12 -15.58 -12.13
N ASP A 460 -7.16 -16.76 -12.74
CA ASP A 460 -6.74 -16.96 -14.12
C ASP A 460 -7.61 -16.11 -15.05
N LEU A 461 -6.98 -15.29 -15.89
CA LEU A 461 -7.62 -14.45 -16.94
C LEU A 461 -8.37 -15.25 -18.02
N SER A 462 -8.39 -16.57 -17.91
CA SER A 462 -8.88 -17.55 -18.88
C SER A 462 -10.09 -18.30 -18.32
N HIS A 463 -11.27 -18.10 -18.88
CA HIS A 463 -12.43 -18.97 -18.70
C HIS A 463 -12.82 -19.53 -20.08
N GLY A 464 -12.46 -20.80 -20.37
CA GLY A 464 -12.59 -21.48 -21.69
C GLY A 464 -11.93 -22.89 -21.77
N VAL A 465 -12.24 -23.72 -22.79
CA VAL A 465 -12.02 -25.22 -22.92
C VAL A 465 -11.63 -25.61 -24.40
N THR A 466 -10.90 -26.67 -24.86
CA THR A 466 -10.16 -27.90 -24.36
C THR A 466 -8.61 -27.82 -24.55
N GLU A 467 -7.74 -28.72 -24.07
CA GLU A 467 -6.30 -28.42 -23.79
C GLU A 467 -5.26 -28.55 -24.97
N GLU A 468 -4.70 -27.43 -25.49
CA GLU A 468 -3.53 -27.32 -26.43
C GLU A 468 -2.72 -25.99 -26.24
N ARG A 469 -1.96 -25.72 -25.19
CA ARG A 469 -0.57 -26.19 -25.05
C ARG A 469 0.32 -26.04 -26.32
N GLU A 470 1.01 -24.89 -26.52
CA GLU A 470 2.48 -24.56 -26.52
C GLU A 470 2.64 -23.02 -26.35
N THR A 471 3.74 -22.34 -25.96
CA THR A 471 5.07 -22.69 -25.39
C THR A 471 6.33 -22.48 -26.24
N GLU A 472 6.45 -21.31 -26.89
CA GLU A 472 7.78 -20.77 -27.23
C GLU A 472 8.55 -20.44 -25.92
N LYS A 473 9.84 -20.14 -26.01
CA LYS A 473 10.74 -20.06 -24.85
C LYS A 473 10.58 -18.75 -24.09
N LYS A 474 9.42 -18.64 -23.44
CA LYS A 474 8.84 -17.44 -22.84
C LYS A 474 9.85 -16.57 -22.06
N ARG A 475 10.39 -15.55 -22.75
CA ARG A 475 11.21 -14.48 -22.17
C ARG A 475 10.26 -13.39 -21.68
N ASP A 476 10.64 -12.61 -20.68
CA ASP A 476 9.84 -11.44 -20.30
C ASP A 476 10.08 -10.33 -21.32
N GLY A 477 9.05 -9.98 -22.10
CA GLY A 477 9.10 -9.11 -23.30
C GLY A 477 10.23 -8.08 -23.27
N GLU A 478 11.32 -8.38 -23.97
CA GLU A 478 12.65 -7.88 -23.61
C GLU A 478 12.90 -6.43 -24.05
N VAL A 479 13.65 -5.68 -23.23
CA VAL A 479 14.28 -4.43 -23.69
C VAL A 479 15.62 -4.75 -24.30
N VAL A 480 15.75 -4.48 -25.59
CA VAL A 480 16.92 -4.79 -26.41
C VAL A 480 17.80 -3.54 -26.54
N PHE A 481 19.06 -3.66 -26.13
CA PHE A 481 20.09 -2.62 -26.23
C PHE A 481 21.18 -3.05 -27.23
N PRO A 482 21.31 -2.42 -28.42
CA PRO A 482 22.33 -2.78 -29.40
C PRO A 482 23.72 -2.19 -29.11
N TYR A 483 24.81 -2.84 -29.58
CA TYR A 483 26.17 -2.26 -29.56
C TYR A 483 26.47 -1.32 -30.75
N SER A 484 25.56 -1.24 -31.72
CA SER A 484 25.64 -0.32 -32.87
C SER A 484 24.84 0.95 -32.61
N THR A 485 24.91 1.93 -33.52
CA THR A 485 24.14 3.20 -33.47
C THR A 485 22.63 3.04 -33.69
N ARG A 486 22.08 1.84 -33.45
CA ARG A 486 20.63 1.58 -33.41
C ARG A 486 20.08 2.02 -32.05
N LYS A 487 18.79 2.36 -32.01
CA LYS A 487 18.12 2.81 -30.77
C LYS A 487 17.64 1.57 -29.98
N PRO A 488 17.62 1.60 -28.63
CA PRO A 488 17.03 0.51 -27.86
C PRO A 488 15.53 0.38 -28.12
N GLU A 489 15.02 -0.84 -28.02
CA GLU A 489 13.62 -1.19 -28.30
C GLU A 489 13.00 -2.07 -27.20
N ILE A 490 11.67 -2.05 -27.07
CA ILE A 490 10.95 -3.16 -26.42
C ILE A 490 10.54 -4.12 -27.53
N ARG A 491 10.92 -5.39 -27.38
CA ARG A 491 10.60 -6.47 -28.31
C ARG A 491 9.78 -7.53 -27.58
N HIS A 492 8.62 -7.85 -28.13
CA HIS A 492 7.90 -9.08 -27.82
C HIS A 492 8.09 -10.00 -29.02
N VAL A 493 8.63 -11.20 -28.82
CA VAL A 493 8.55 -12.29 -29.82
C VAL A 493 7.37 -13.20 -29.47
N GLU A 494 7.01 -14.10 -30.38
CA GLU A 494 5.97 -15.07 -30.06
C GLU A 494 6.42 -15.97 -28.90
N GLY A 495 5.44 -16.40 -28.10
CA GLY A 495 5.64 -16.98 -26.78
C GLY A 495 6.76 -16.31 -25.97
N ASP A 496 6.58 -15.05 -25.60
CA ASP A 496 7.18 -14.38 -24.45
C ASP A 496 6.21 -14.46 -23.22
N SER A 497 6.69 -14.39 -21.97
CA SER A 497 5.86 -14.37 -20.73
C SER A 497 6.38 -13.41 -19.69
N VAL A 498 5.45 -12.82 -18.93
CA VAL A 498 5.72 -12.39 -17.56
C VAL A 498 6.03 -13.61 -16.67
N ALA A 499 7.21 -13.68 -16.07
CA ALA A 499 7.50 -14.67 -15.05
C ALA A 499 6.60 -14.43 -13.81
N LEU A 500 5.65 -15.34 -13.57
CA LEU A 500 4.82 -15.37 -12.36
C LEU A 500 5.28 -16.50 -11.43
N THR A 501 5.44 -16.18 -10.15
CA THR A 501 5.87 -17.10 -9.08
C THR A 501 4.79 -17.13 -7.98
N PHE A 502 4.70 -18.22 -7.22
CA PHE A 502 3.94 -18.23 -5.96
C PHE A 502 4.76 -18.90 -4.87
N ILE A 503 4.51 -18.50 -3.62
CA ILE A 503 5.25 -18.96 -2.43
C ILE A 503 4.27 -19.01 -1.24
N GLU A 504 4.45 -19.90 -0.27
CA GLU A 504 3.80 -19.81 1.05
C GLU A 504 4.76 -19.19 2.06
N CYS A 505 4.29 -18.27 2.89
CA CYS A 505 5.11 -17.50 3.83
C CYS A 505 4.55 -17.56 5.26
N THR A 506 5.45 -17.84 6.21
CA THR A 506 5.17 -17.97 7.65
C THR A 506 5.56 -16.74 8.48
N LEU A 507 6.05 -15.67 7.84
CA LEU A 507 6.23 -14.36 8.49
C LEU A 507 4.86 -13.81 8.92
N ASP A 508 4.80 -13.11 10.06
CA ASP A 508 3.54 -12.54 10.54
C ASP A 508 2.99 -11.51 9.54
N PHE A 509 1.88 -11.89 8.92
CA PHE A 509 1.12 -11.05 7.98
C PHE A 509 0.61 -9.77 8.64
N ASN A 510 0.37 -9.78 9.96
CA ASN A 510 -0.04 -8.59 10.70
C ASN A 510 1.14 -7.62 10.83
N ASP A 511 2.29 -8.04 11.38
CA ASP A 511 3.53 -7.23 11.38
C ASP A 511 3.81 -6.62 10.01
N LEU A 512 3.85 -7.45 8.96
CA LEU A 512 4.14 -7.02 7.58
C LEU A 512 3.19 -5.92 7.06
N THR A 513 1.95 -5.85 7.54
CA THR A 513 0.92 -4.93 7.05
C THR A 513 0.68 -3.70 7.94
N ARG A 514 1.30 -3.61 9.13
CA ARG A 514 1.26 -2.40 9.97
C ARG A 514 2.09 -1.24 9.39
N ASN A 515 1.97 -0.07 10.03
CA ASN A 515 2.66 1.17 9.63
C ASN A 515 4.02 1.39 10.32
N HIS A 516 4.30 0.72 11.43
CA HIS A 516 5.52 0.92 12.22
C HIS A 516 6.80 0.53 11.45
N PRO A 517 8.00 0.88 11.97
CA PRO A 517 9.25 0.33 11.46
C PRO A 517 9.23 -1.20 11.48
N ARG A 518 9.44 -1.81 10.32
CA ARG A 518 9.55 -3.25 10.08
C ARG A 518 10.83 -3.49 9.30
N LYS A 519 11.54 -4.60 9.52
CA LYS A 519 12.80 -4.86 8.81
C LYS A 519 12.61 -4.88 7.30
N CYS A 520 13.55 -4.31 6.53
CA CYS A 520 13.48 -4.32 5.07
C CYS A 520 13.61 -5.74 4.48
N GLU A 521 14.47 -6.58 5.07
CA GLU A 521 14.73 -7.96 4.60
C GLU A 521 13.46 -8.83 4.51
N ASN A 522 12.53 -8.68 5.46
CA ASN A 522 11.22 -9.35 5.46
C ASN A 522 10.37 -9.02 4.22
N PHE A 523 10.67 -7.92 3.52
CA PHE A 523 9.97 -7.47 2.31
C PHE A 523 10.75 -7.82 1.04
N HIS A 524 11.93 -8.42 1.11
CA HIS A 524 12.74 -8.74 -0.09
C HIS A 524 12.35 -10.08 -0.70
N SER A 525 11.93 -11.05 0.11
CA SER A 525 11.49 -12.40 -0.31
C SER A 525 10.11 -12.46 -0.98
N LEU A 526 9.23 -11.48 -0.72
CA LEU A 526 7.84 -11.47 -1.22
C LEU A 526 7.68 -10.61 -2.51
N VAL A 527 8.76 -10.32 -3.23
CA VAL A 527 8.75 -9.65 -4.56
C VAL A 527 9.71 -10.39 -5.49
N PRO A 528 9.30 -10.65 -6.75
CA PRO A 528 10.10 -11.44 -7.66
C PRO A 528 11.40 -10.70 -8.01
N SER A 529 12.43 -11.47 -8.39
CA SER A 529 13.56 -10.90 -9.11
C SER A 529 13.16 -10.64 -10.56
N LEU A 530 13.61 -9.52 -11.13
CA LEU A 530 13.45 -9.23 -12.56
C LEU A 530 14.29 -10.18 -13.44
N GLY A 531 15.23 -10.93 -12.85
CA GLY A 531 16.17 -11.75 -13.60
C GLY A 531 17.40 -10.98 -14.09
N ASN A 532 18.24 -11.71 -14.83
CA ASN A 532 19.54 -11.26 -15.33
C ASN A 532 19.44 -10.90 -16.81
N GLY A 533 20.23 -9.91 -17.25
CA GLY A 533 20.32 -9.57 -18.66
C GLY A 533 21.08 -10.63 -19.47
N VAL A 534 20.60 -10.92 -20.68
CA VAL A 534 21.27 -11.87 -21.59
C VAL A 534 22.15 -11.10 -22.58
N LYS A 535 23.46 -11.37 -22.56
CA LYS A 535 24.41 -10.79 -23.51
C LYS A 535 24.42 -11.60 -24.81
N VAL A 536 23.87 -11.02 -25.88
CA VAL A 536 23.97 -11.53 -27.26
C VAL A 536 25.17 -10.84 -27.95
N SER A 537 25.57 -11.32 -29.13
CA SER A 537 26.68 -10.75 -29.92
C SER A 537 26.45 -9.30 -30.38
N GLU A 538 25.22 -8.96 -30.77
CA GLU A 538 24.87 -7.64 -31.32
C GLU A 538 24.09 -6.73 -30.35
N TYR A 539 23.58 -7.29 -29.25
CA TYR A 539 22.76 -6.58 -28.26
C TYR A 539 22.78 -7.25 -26.87
N VAL A 540 22.28 -6.54 -25.86
CA VAL A 540 21.89 -7.08 -24.55
C VAL A 540 20.36 -7.07 -24.47
N THR A 541 19.75 -8.10 -23.90
CA THR A 541 18.33 -8.12 -23.58
C THR A 541 18.10 -8.06 -22.07
N LEU A 542 17.06 -7.35 -21.62
CA LEU A 542 16.65 -7.26 -20.23
C LEU A 542 15.14 -7.60 -20.09
N PRO A 543 14.76 -8.53 -19.20
CA PRO A 543 13.37 -8.74 -18.79
C PRO A 543 12.67 -7.45 -18.34
N VAL A 544 11.39 -7.29 -18.68
CA VAL A 544 10.62 -6.08 -18.32
C VAL A 544 9.70 -6.20 -17.13
N PHE A 545 9.17 -7.39 -16.82
CA PHE A 545 8.12 -7.53 -15.81
C PHE A 545 8.02 -8.96 -15.28
N SER A 546 7.84 -9.06 -13.96
CA SER A 546 7.66 -10.31 -13.22
C SER A 546 6.70 -10.08 -12.04
N VAL A 547 6.00 -11.14 -11.62
CA VAL A 547 5.01 -11.10 -10.53
C VAL A 547 5.23 -12.26 -9.56
N GLN A 548 4.84 -12.08 -8.31
CA GLN A 548 4.86 -13.11 -7.27
C GLN A 548 3.60 -13.02 -6.40
N VAL A 549 2.89 -14.12 -6.18
CA VAL A 549 1.72 -14.19 -5.31
C VAL A 549 2.04 -15.07 -4.10
N THR A 550 2.14 -14.46 -2.93
CA THR A 550 2.61 -15.12 -1.70
C THR A 550 1.45 -15.33 -0.74
N TYR A 551 1.11 -16.58 -0.42
CA TYR A 551 0.07 -16.95 0.54
C TYR A 551 0.59 -16.88 1.98
N PHE A 552 -0.28 -16.49 2.91
CA PHE A 552 -0.03 -16.45 4.35
C PHE A 552 -1.14 -17.27 5.05
N PRO A 553 -0.83 -18.46 5.59
CA PRO A 553 -1.82 -19.37 6.16
C PRO A 553 -2.80 -18.70 7.12
N ASN A 554 -4.09 -18.89 6.85
CA ASN A 554 -5.23 -18.36 7.61
C ASN A 554 -5.20 -16.84 7.85
N SER A 555 -4.47 -16.07 7.01
CA SER A 555 -4.22 -14.65 7.22
C SER A 555 -4.43 -13.80 5.96
N GLY A 556 -3.95 -14.25 4.79
CA GLY A 556 -4.06 -13.46 3.57
C GLY A 556 -3.14 -13.87 2.42
N ILE A 557 -2.99 -12.94 1.48
CA ILE A 557 -2.14 -13.05 0.28
C ILE A 557 -1.33 -11.75 0.13
N SER A 558 -0.18 -11.78 -0.52
CA SER A 558 0.46 -10.58 -1.07
C SER A 558 0.90 -10.76 -2.52
N ILE A 559 0.59 -9.78 -3.36
CA ILE A 559 0.94 -9.75 -4.79
C ILE A 559 2.12 -8.79 -4.95
N GLY A 560 3.32 -9.33 -5.04
CA GLY A 560 4.55 -8.61 -5.39
C GLY A 560 4.74 -8.49 -6.90
N MET A 561 5.22 -7.34 -7.36
CA MET A 561 5.45 -7.01 -8.76
C MET A 561 6.83 -6.36 -8.90
N THR A 562 7.62 -6.81 -9.88
CA THR A 562 8.91 -6.18 -10.21
C THR A 562 8.96 -5.88 -11.70
N ASN A 563 9.20 -4.62 -12.07
CA ASN A 563 9.30 -4.19 -13.46
C ASN A 563 10.56 -3.35 -13.75
N HIS A 564 11.05 -3.45 -14.98
CA HIS A 564 12.02 -2.52 -15.55
C HIS A 564 11.34 -1.18 -15.84
N HIS A 565 11.93 -0.05 -15.45
CA HIS A 565 11.25 1.24 -15.61
C HIS A 565 11.07 1.65 -17.09
N SER A 566 11.85 1.13 -18.04
CA SER A 566 11.66 1.44 -19.47
C SER A 566 10.34 0.91 -20.06
N LEU A 567 9.74 -0.11 -19.45
CA LEU A 567 8.44 -0.66 -19.87
C LEU A 567 7.37 0.43 -19.88
N GLY A 568 7.22 1.14 -18.76
CA GLY A 568 6.32 2.27 -18.66
C GLY A 568 6.35 2.94 -17.29
N ASP A 569 5.79 4.14 -17.23
CA ASP A 569 5.63 4.86 -15.96
C ASP A 569 4.42 4.34 -15.16
N ALA A 570 4.15 4.94 -14.00
CA ALA A 570 3.08 4.52 -13.11
C ALA A 570 1.68 4.50 -13.77
N SER A 571 1.43 5.31 -14.80
CA SER A 571 0.15 5.34 -15.53
C SER A 571 -0.06 4.06 -16.33
N THR A 572 0.99 3.59 -17.00
CA THR A 572 0.97 2.33 -17.77
C THR A 572 0.80 1.13 -16.85
N ARG A 573 1.49 1.11 -15.68
CA ARG A 573 1.33 0.04 -14.69
C ARG A 573 -0.06 0.03 -14.04
N PHE A 574 -0.64 1.19 -13.76
CA PHE A 574 -2.00 1.30 -13.22
C PHE A 574 -3.06 0.89 -14.25
N GLY A 575 -2.91 1.28 -15.52
CA GLY A 575 -3.77 0.83 -16.62
C GLY A 575 -3.76 -0.68 -16.77
N PHE A 576 -2.59 -1.32 -16.74
CA PHE A 576 -2.44 -2.78 -16.75
C PHE A 576 -3.14 -3.45 -15.55
N LEU A 577 -3.05 -2.88 -14.34
CA LEU A 577 -3.76 -3.44 -13.18
C LEU A 577 -5.28 -3.30 -13.27
N LYS A 578 -5.81 -2.12 -13.65
CA LYS A 578 -7.26 -1.94 -13.85
C LYS A 578 -7.82 -2.84 -14.96
N ALA A 579 -7.01 -3.13 -15.98
CA ALA A 579 -7.31 -4.14 -16.99
C ALA A 579 -7.40 -5.55 -16.41
N TRP A 580 -6.34 -6.01 -15.72
CA TRP A 580 -6.28 -7.35 -15.12
C TRP A 580 -7.46 -7.59 -14.15
N THR A 581 -7.75 -6.63 -13.27
CA THR A 581 -8.93 -6.73 -12.37
C THR A 581 -10.25 -6.78 -13.15
N SER A 582 -10.39 -5.96 -14.20
CA SER A 582 -11.65 -5.89 -14.95
C SER A 582 -11.96 -7.15 -15.74
N VAL A 583 -10.95 -7.80 -16.34
CA VAL A 583 -11.12 -9.07 -17.08
C VAL A 583 -11.45 -10.22 -16.13
N TYR A 584 -10.88 -10.19 -14.92
CA TYR A 584 -11.24 -11.11 -13.85
C TYR A 584 -12.70 -10.91 -13.41
N ASP A 585 -13.11 -9.68 -13.08
CA ASP A 585 -14.47 -9.35 -12.62
C ASP A 585 -15.55 -9.75 -13.64
N SER A 586 -15.25 -9.66 -14.95
CA SER A 586 -16.15 -10.10 -16.02
C SER A 586 -16.03 -11.57 -16.40
N GLY A 587 -15.14 -12.35 -15.77
CA GLY A 587 -14.94 -13.76 -16.08
C GLY A 587 -14.47 -14.01 -17.52
N GLY A 588 -13.72 -13.09 -18.11
CA GLY A 588 -13.30 -13.14 -19.52
C GLY A 588 -13.07 -11.76 -20.13
N ASP A 589 -12.30 -11.69 -21.21
CA ASP A 589 -11.83 -10.43 -21.84
C ASP A 589 -12.93 -9.65 -22.56
N HIS A 590 -13.95 -10.36 -23.04
CA HIS A 590 -14.99 -9.85 -23.95
C HIS A 590 -15.76 -8.61 -23.44
N ALA A 591 -15.90 -8.44 -22.11
CA ALA A 591 -16.51 -7.23 -21.53
C ALA A 591 -15.53 -6.06 -21.42
N PHE A 592 -14.24 -6.30 -21.18
CA PHE A 592 -13.22 -5.26 -21.25
C PHE A 592 -13.01 -4.81 -22.70
N LEU A 593 -12.94 -5.72 -23.66
CA LEU A 593 -12.74 -5.38 -25.08
C LEU A 593 -13.89 -4.54 -25.66
N THR A 594 -15.08 -4.57 -25.05
CA THR A 594 -16.27 -3.80 -25.45
C THR A 594 -16.49 -2.50 -24.67
N SER A 595 -15.81 -2.28 -23.53
CA SER A 595 -16.07 -1.11 -22.65
C SER A 595 -14.83 -0.48 -21.97
N GLY A 596 -13.68 -1.14 -22.01
CA GLY A 596 -12.45 -0.75 -21.32
C GLY A 596 -11.60 0.27 -22.07
N SER A 597 -10.66 0.90 -21.36
CA SER A 597 -9.71 1.87 -21.97
C SER A 597 -8.49 1.15 -22.52
N LEU A 598 -8.45 1.02 -23.84
CA LEU A 598 -7.49 0.22 -24.58
C LEU A 598 -6.13 0.93 -24.71
N PRO A 599 -4.98 0.29 -24.42
CA PRO A 599 -3.66 0.91 -24.49
C PRO A 599 -3.25 1.29 -25.92
N VAL A 600 -2.68 2.50 -26.07
CA VAL A 600 -2.23 3.05 -27.36
C VAL A 600 -0.72 2.86 -27.52
N PHE A 601 -0.33 2.27 -28.64
CA PHE A 601 1.04 1.82 -28.90
C PHE A 601 1.84 2.67 -29.87
N ASP A 602 1.16 3.44 -30.71
CA ASP A 602 1.77 4.38 -31.64
C ASP A 602 2.71 5.32 -30.89
N ARG A 603 3.93 5.50 -31.42
CA ARG A 603 4.95 6.33 -30.78
C ARG A 603 4.75 7.79 -31.16
N LEU A 604 3.62 8.34 -30.70
CA LEU A 604 3.12 9.71 -30.88
C LEU A 604 3.98 10.82 -30.22
N VAL A 605 5.25 10.55 -29.91
CA VAL A 605 6.19 11.51 -29.29
C VAL A 605 7.56 11.33 -29.94
N ASP A 606 8.05 12.38 -30.59
CA ASP A 606 9.42 12.42 -31.06
C ASP A 606 10.41 12.57 -29.91
N ILE A 607 11.51 11.83 -30.01
CA ILE A 607 12.58 11.79 -29.01
C ILE A 607 13.46 13.03 -29.19
N PRO A 608 13.65 13.89 -28.17
CA PRO A 608 14.59 14.99 -28.25
C PRO A 608 16.01 14.46 -28.52
N LYS A 609 16.63 14.92 -29.62
CA LYS A 609 17.91 14.43 -30.16
C LYS A 609 19.02 14.22 -29.11
N VAL A 610 19.07 15.10 -28.12
CA VAL A 610 19.99 15.07 -26.97
C VAL A 610 19.97 13.77 -26.16
N PHE A 611 18.88 12.98 -26.20
CA PHE A 611 18.86 11.64 -25.60
C PHE A 611 19.48 10.57 -26.52
N GLU A 612 19.36 10.73 -27.83
CA GLU A 612 19.96 9.84 -28.82
C GLU A 612 21.49 9.99 -28.81
N ASP A 613 21.96 11.24 -28.71
CA ASP A 613 23.38 11.56 -28.51
C ASP A 613 23.94 10.91 -27.22
N ARG A 614 23.13 10.77 -26.15
CA ARG A 614 23.52 10.10 -24.89
C ARG A 614 23.53 8.58 -24.98
N LEU A 615 22.59 7.98 -25.72
CA LEU A 615 22.60 6.54 -25.98
C LEU A 615 23.91 6.14 -26.68
N ASN A 616 24.33 6.92 -27.68
CA ASN A 616 25.61 6.73 -28.38
C ASN A 616 26.86 6.96 -27.50
N GLN A 617 26.75 7.69 -26.38
CA GLN A 617 27.87 7.97 -25.45
C GLN A 617 27.99 6.96 -24.30
N THR A 618 26.98 6.12 -24.06
CA THR A 618 26.94 5.26 -22.86
C THR A 618 27.49 3.86 -23.17
N LYS A 619 28.66 3.52 -22.62
CA LYS A 619 29.28 2.19 -22.82
C LYS A 619 28.36 1.07 -22.35
N LEU A 620 27.94 0.20 -23.28
CA LEU A 620 26.93 -0.84 -23.04
C LEU A 620 27.33 -1.88 -21.99
N GLU A 621 28.62 -2.06 -21.76
CA GLU A 621 29.19 -3.08 -20.88
C GLU A 621 28.93 -2.83 -19.38
N ASN A 622 28.48 -1.62 -19.02
CA ASN A 622 28.17 -1.21 -17.65
C ASN A 622 26.64 -1.14 -17.34
N PHE A 623 25.75 -1.56 -18.24
CA PHE A 623 24.34 -1.14 -18.22
C PHE A 623 23.45 -1.75 -17.12
N TYR A 624 23.73 -2.98 -16.68
CA TYR A 624 22.88 -3.70 -15.73
C TYR A 624 23.68 -4.68 -14.88
N GLN A 625 23.92 -4.30 -13.63
CA GLN A 625 24.09 -5.27 -12.54
C GLN A 625 22.76 -5.35 -11.79
N PRO A 626 22.07 -6.50 -11.78
CA PRO A 626 20.90 -6.69 -10.94
C PRO A 626 21.35 -6.58 -9.48
N ARG A 627 20.87 -5.54 -8.77
CA ARG A 627 21.16 -5.38 -7.34
C ARG A 627 20.49 -6.50 -6.55
N THR A 628 21.27 -7.53 -6.22
CA THR A 628 20.96 -8.47 -5.15
C THR A 628 20.88 -7.72 -3.83
N PHE A 629 19.94 -8.11 -2.97
CA PHE A 629 19.90 -7.62 -1.60
C PHE A 629 21.06 -8.29 -0.83
N LEU A 630 22.03 -7.49 -0.39
CA LEU A 630 23.28 -8.00 0.18
C LEU A 630 23.24 -8.00 1.71
N GLY A 631 23.08 -9.20 2.27
CA GLY A 631 23.27 -9.48 3.70
C GLY A 631 22.15 -9.00 4.64
N PRO A 632 22.19 -9.40 5.92
CA PRO A 632 21.32 -8.86 6.94
C PRO A 632 21.61 -7.37 7.14
N SER A 633 20.55 -6.57 7.29
CA SER A 633 20.67 -5.12 7.43
C SER A 633 19.78 -4.64 8.58
N ASP A 634 20.29 -3.70 9.38
CA ASP A 634 19.52 -3.02 10.43
C ASP A 634 18.41 -2.12 9.87
N ARG A 635 18.35 -1.96 8.54
CA ARG A 635 17.44 -1.04 7.89
C ARG A 635 15.99 -1.49 8.04
N VAL A 636 15.19 -0.55 8.49
CA VAL A 636 13.76 -0.66 8.70
C VAL A 636 13.02 0.26 7.74
N ARG A 637 11.81 -0.16 7.37
CA ARG A 637 10.88 0.59 6.56
C ARG A 637 9.59 0.84 7.32
N ALA A 638 9.06 2.05 7.22
CA ALA A 638 7.87 2.50 7.92
C ALA A 638 6.94 3.23 6.94
N THR A 639 5.66 3.30 7.28
CA THR A 639 4.69 4.12 6.55
C THR A 639 4.09 5.18 7.44
N PHE A 640 4.26 6.44 7.05
CA PHE A 640 3.65 7.57 7.73
C PHE A 640 2.39 8.01 6.97
N VAL A 641 1.32 8.34 7.69
CA VAL A 641 0.05 8.77 7.09
C VAL A 641 -0.14 10.26 7.34
N LEU A 642 -0.14 11.07 6.28
CA LEU A 642 -0.64 12.44 6.36
C LEU A 642 -2.13 12.43 6.08
N THR A 643 -2.95 12.56 7.12
CA THR A 643 -4.40 12.68 6.94
C THR A 643 -4.78 13.99 6.25
N ARG A 644 -5.98 14.07 5.67
CA ARG A 644 -6.50 15.32 5.08
C ARG A 644 -6.36 16.53 6.00
N THR A 645 -6.52 16.34 7.32
CA THR A 645 -6.32 17.37 8.36
C THR A 645 -4.87 17.85 8.42
N HIS A 646 -3.90 16.93 8.54
CA HIS A 646 -2.46 17.25 8.49
C HIS A 646 -2.11 18.01 7.20
N ILE A 647 -2.56 17.51 6.04
CA ILE A 647 -2.29 18.10 4.73
C ILE A 647 -2.84 19.52 4.63
N ASN A 648 -4.06 19.76 5.12
CA ASN A 648 -4.67 21.09 5.09
C ASN A 648 -4.00 22.07 6.08
N GLY A 649 -3.54 21.59 7.24
CA GLY A 649 -2.69 22.37 8.14
C GLY A 649 -1.36 22.77 7.51
N LEU A 650 -0.68 21.84 6.82
CA LEU A 650 0.54 22.09 6.06
C LEU A 650 0.32 23.09 4.91
N LYS A 651 -0.77 22.98 4.14
CA LYS A 651 -1.18 23.99 3.14
C LYS A 651 -1.41 25.36 3.77
N LYS A 652 -2.17 25.41 4.88
CA LYS A 652 -2.45 26.64 5.61
C LYS A 652 -1.13 27.31 6.01
N HIS A 653 -0.22 26.59 6.67
CA HIS A 653 1.08 27.13 7.11
C HIS A 653 1.93 27.70 5.97
N VAL A 654 1.92 27.08 4.78
CA VAL A 654 2.61 27.60 3.59
C VAL A 654 1.93 28.86 3.06
N LEU A 655 0.62 28.85 2.83
CA LEU A 655 -0.13 29.99 2.30
C LEU A 655 -0.14 31.19 3.27
N THR A 656 -0.15 30.93 4.58
CA THR A 656 0.00 31.93 5.64
C THR A 656 1.33 32.71 5.52
N LYS A 657 2.43 32.03 5.18
CA LYS A 657 3.76 32.65 5.02
C LYS A 657 4.04 33.15 3.59
N LEU A 658 3.33 32.62 2.59
CA LEU A 658 3.51 32.90 1.17
C LEU A 658 2.14 33.00 0.47
N PRO A 659 1.33 34.04 0.77
CA PRO A 659 -0.05 34.15 0.26
C PRO A 659 -0.14 34.33 -1.26
N SER A 660 0.94 34.76 -1.92
CA SER A 660 1.04 34.90 -3.37
C SER A 660 1.61 33.66 -4.09
N LEU A 661 1.77 32.52 -3.40
CA LEU A 661 2.32 31.30 -4.01
C LEU A 661 1.23 30.55 -4.79
N GLU A 662 1.24 30.72 -6.12
CA GLU A 662 0.22 30.19 -7.05
C GLU A 662 0.02 28.67 -6.96
N TYR A 663 1.05 27.89 -6.60
CA TYR A 663 1.03 26.43 -6.72
C TYR A 663 1.25 25.70 -5.39
N VAL A 664 0.24 25.75 -4.52
CA VAL A 664 0.17 24.96 -3.28
C VAL A 664 -0.85 23.83 -3.44
N SER A 665 -0.39 22.58 -3.28
CA SER A 665 -1.22 21.37 -3.43
C SER A 665 -0.92 20.35 -2.32
N SER A 666 -1.79 19.35 -2.15
CA SER A 666 -1.54 18.24 -1.19
C SER A 666 -0.18 17.58 -1.43
N PHE A 667 0.21 17.40 -2.69
CA PHE A 667 1.47 16.77 -3.08
C PHE A 667 2.68 17.67 -2.80
N THR A 668 2.63 18.97 -3.13
CA THR A 668 3.78 19.87 -2.96
C THR A 668 4.10 20.15 -1.49
N VAL A 669 3.10 20.29 -0.63
CA VAL A 669 3.35 20.43 0.82
C VAL A 669 3.83 19.13 1.44
N THR A 670 3.31 17.98 1.02
CA THR A 670 3.76 16.67 1.49
C THR A 670 5.23 16.44 1.14
N CYS A 671 5.61 16.66 -0.12
CA CYS A 671 7.01 16.54 -0.57
C CYS A 671 7.94 17.49 0.19
N GLY A 672 7.56 18.77 0.33
CA GLY A 672 8.37 19.75 1.08
C GLY A 672 8.49 19.44 2.57
N TYR A 673 7.45 18.87 3.17
CA TYR A 673 7.45 18.46 4.57
C TYR A 673 8.38 17.26 4.81
N ILE A 674 8.24 16.20 4.01
CA ILE A 674 9.11 15.02 4.05
C ILE A 674 10.57 15.44 3.85
N TRP A 675 10.86 16.26 2.84
CA TRP A 675 12.24 16.66 2.51
C TRP A 675 12.91 17.43 3.66
N SER A 676 12.21 18.38 4.28
CA SER A 676 12.74 19.08 5.46
C SER A 676 12.92 18.13 6.66
N CYS A 677 12.01 17.17 6.87
CA CYS A 677 12.15 16.16 7.92
C CYS A 677 13.38 15.26 7.70
N MET A 678 13.61 14.78 6.47
CA MET A 678 14.78 13.97 6.11
C MET A 678 16.09 14.73 6.32
N VAL A 679 16.19 15.98 5.85
CA VAL A 679 17.42 16.76 6.00
C VAL A 679 17.67 17.12 7.46
N LYS A 680 16.63 17.42 8.25
CA LYS A 680 16.74 17.59 9.70
C LYS A 680 17.17 16.29 10.41
N SER A 681 16.72 15.13 9.96
CA SER A 681 17.10 13.84 10.56
C SER A 681 18.55 13.46 10.25
N PHE A 682 19.06 13.77 9.03
CA PHE A 682 20.48 13.60 8.69
C PHE A 682 21.39 14.55 9.51
N VAL A 683 21.00 15.82 9.65
CA VAL A 683 21.75 16.80 10.46
C VAL A 683 21.77 16.37 11.93
N LYS A 684 20.65 15.90 12.49
CA LYS A 684 20.56 15.45 13.89
C LYS A 684 21.35 14.16 14.16
N MET A 685 21.58 13.32 13.16
CA MET A 685 22.51 12.17 13.24
C MET A 685 24.00 12.57 13.18
N GLY A 686 24.33 13.87 13.14
CA GLY A 686 25.70 14.36 13.22
C GLY A 686 26.50 14.24 11.93
N GLU A 687 25.85 14.19 10.76
CA GLU A 687 26.52 14.05 9.46
C GLU A 687 27.34 15.31 9.10
N LYS A 688 28.62 15.32 9.52
CA LYS A 688 29.60 16.43 9.51
C LYS A 688 29.97 17.07 8.14
N LYS A 689 29.19 16.84 7.08
CA LYS A 689 29.39 17.53 5.80
C LYS A 689 28.92 18.98 5.89
N GLY A 690 29.74 19.88 5.32
CA GLY A 690 29.65 21.33 5.52
C GLY A 690 28.35 22.00 5.03
N GLU A 691 28.20 23.26 5.46
CA GLU A 691 26.97 24.07 5.35
C GLU A 691 26.52 24.33 3.90
N ASP A 692 27.46 24.28 2.95
CA ASP A 692 27.26 24.44 1.52
C ASP A 692 26.87 23.15 0.76
N GLU A 693 26.72 21.99 1.43
CA GLU A 693 26.26 20.75 0.76
C GLU A 693 24.89 20.98 0.08
N LEU A 694 24.77 20.54 -1.17
CA LEU A 694 23.54 20.65 -1.95
C LEU A 694 22.65 19.42 -1.78
N GLU A 695 21.36 19.69 -1.60
CA GLU A 695 20.27 18.72 -1.58
C GLU A 695 19.46 18.86 -2.88
N GLN A 696 19.06 17.73 -3.46
CA GLN A 696 18.22 17.65 -4.65
C GLN A 696 16.98 16.80 -4.40
N PHE A 697 15.80 17.37 -4.68
CA PHE A 697 14.53 16.65 -4.67
C PHE A 697 14.03 16.45 -6.11
N ILE A 698 13.66 15.22 -6.45
CA ILE A 698 13.37 14.79 -7.82
C ILE A 698 11.95 14.22 -7.90
N ILE A 699 11.09 14.85 -8.70
CA ILE A 699 9.68 14.51 -8.87
C ILE A 699 9.40 14.17 -10.33
N ALA A 700 8.82 13.00 -10.60
CA ALA A 700 8.35 12.63 -11.93
C ALA A 700 6.97 13.28 -12.22
N VAL A 701 6.91 14.19 -13.19
CA VAL A 701 5.69 14.89 -13.62
C VAL A 701 5.14 14.25 -14.89
N GLY A 702 3.94 13.67 -14.82
CA GLY A 702 3.30 13.02 -15.98
C GLY A 702 2.93 13.99 -17.11
N CYS A 703 3.42 13.71 -18.32
CA CYS A 703 3.34 14.61 -19.47
C CYS A 703 2.14 14.37 -20.41
N ARG A 704 1.46 13.20 -20.37
CA ARG A 704 0.39 12.82 -21.32
C ARG A 704 -0.59 13.97 -21.67
N PRO A 705 -1.31 14.61 -20.71
CA PRO A 705 -2.24 15.71 -21.00
C PRO A 705 -1.57 17.11 -21.08
N ARG A 706 -0.23 17.18 -21.25
CA ARG A 706 0.58 18.42 -21.27
C ARG A 706 1.46 18.55 -22.52
N LEU A 707 1.29 17.63 -23.47
CA LEU A 707 1.88 17.70 -24.80
C LEU A 707 0.89 18.36 -25.76
N ASN A 708 1.36 18.81 -26.92
CA ASN A 708 0.54 19.38 -27.98
C ASN A 708 0.86 18.68 -29.31
N PRO A 709 -0.04 17.83 -29.85
CA PRO A 709 -1.32 17.43 -29.27
C PRO A 709 -1.16 16.62 -27.95
N PRO A 710 -2.17 16.60 -27.07
CA PRO A 710 -2.16 15.75 -25.88
C PRO A 710 -2.16 14.26 -26.25
N LEU A 711 -1.48 13.43 -25.45
CA LEU A 711 -1.52 11.98 -25.63
C LEU A 711 -2.76 11.36 -24.98
N PRO A 712 -3.29 10.25 -25.54
CA PRO A 712 -4.25 9.39 -24.86
C PRO A 712 -3.79 9.00 -23.45
N ALA A 713 -4.72 8.96 -22.50
CA ALA A 713 -4.43 8.52 -21.13
C ALA A 713 -3.86 7.09 -21.10
N SER A 714 -4.32 6.24 -22.02
CA SER A 714 -3.90 4.86 -22.21
C SER A 714 -2.62 4.70 -23.05
N TYR A 715 -1.92 5.79 -23.44
CA TYR A 715 -0.62 5.71 -24.11
C TYR A 715 0.36 4.83 -23.31
N PHE A 716 0.88 3.78 -23.94
CA PHE A 716 1.77 2.83 -23.27
C PHE A 716 3.22 3.31 -23.30
N GLY A 717 3.85 3.41 -22.13
CA GLY A 717 5.28 3.67 -22.00
C GLY A 717 5.59 4.75 -20.98
N ASN A 718 6.77 5.35 -21.10
CA ASN A 718 7.21 6.45 -20.26
C ASN A 718 6.83 7.78 -20.91
N CYS A 719 6.01 8.58 -20.21
CA CYS A 719 5.65 9.93 -20.59
C CYS A 719 5.68 10.83 -19.35
N SER A 720 6.90 11.09 -18.85
CA SER A 720 7.12 11.91 -17.64
C SER A 720 8.41 12.74 -17.74
N ALA A 721 8.40 13.91 -17.10
CA ALA A 721 9.53 14.84 -17.02
C ALA A 721 10.01 14.96 -15.56
N PRO A 722 11.34 15.01 -15.29
CA PRO A 722 11.88 15.19 -13.95
C PRO A 722 11.87 16.68 -13.55
N CYS A 723 10.98 17.05 -12.63
CA CYS A 723 11.11 18.31 -11.90
C CYS A 723 12.20 18.13 -10.83
N ILE A 724 13.30 18.86 -10.95
CA ILE A 724 14.47 18.79 -10.06
C ILE A 724 14.59 20.11 -9.31
N VAL A 725 14.51 20.06 -7.99
CA VAL A 725 14.71 21.22 -7.10
C VAL A 725 16.05 21.06 -6.39
N THR A 726 16.92 22.07 -6.48
CA THR A 726 18.26 22.07 -5.83
C THR A 726 18.36 23.20 -4.81
N ILE A 727 18.86 22.95 -3.60
CA ILE A 727 19.02 23.93 -2.53
C ILE A 727 20.16 23.54 -1.57
N LYS A 728 20.73 24.49 -0.81
CA LYS A 728 21.68 24.19 0.27
C LYS A 728 20.99 23.48 1.45
N LYS A 729 21.63 22.44 1.97
CA LYS A 729 21.24 21.64 3.16
C LYS A 729 20.84 22.51 4.36
N VAL A 730 21.65 23.53 4.68
CA VAL A 730 21.44 24.44 5.82
C VAL A 730 20.05 25.11 5.81
N VAL A 731 19.51 25.42 4.63
CA VAL A 731 18.20 26.09 4.48
C VAL A 731 17.05 25.13 4.79
N LEU A 732 17.17 23.85 4.40
CA LEU A 732 16.17 22.81 4.67
C LEU A 732 16.15 22.35 6.13
N SER A 733 17.32 22.35 6.79
CA SER A 733 17.44 22.11 8.23
C SER A 733 16.92 23.28 9.08
N GLY A 734 16.87 24.49 8.53
CA GLY A 734 16.36 25.68 9.22
C GLY A 734 14.86 25.62 9.56
N GLU A 735 14.41 26.58 10.37
CA GLU A 735 13.02 26.69 10.83
C GLU A 735 12.03 26.74 9.66
N ASN A 736 12.26 27.65 8.71
CA ASN A 736 11.44 27.81 7.50
C ASN A 736 11.72 26.79 6.39
N GLY A 737 12.56 25.77 6.62
CA GLY A 737 12.99 24.81 5.61
C GLY A 737 11.84 24.07 4.90
N PHE A 738 10.77 23.72 5.63
CA PHE A 738 9.54 23.14 5.06
C PHE A 738 8.87 24.11 4.07
N VAL A 739 8.71 25.37 4.45
CA VAL A 739 8.01 26.39 3.65
C VAL A 739 8.79 26.70 2.37
N ILE A 740 10.12 26.78 2.48
CA ILE A 740 11.01 27.00 1.33
C ILE A 740 11.02 25.77 0.41
N ALA A 741 11.02 24.55 0.95
CA ALA A 741 10.90 23.33 0.17
C ALA A 741 9.57 23.26 -0.59
N ALA A 742 8.45 23.49 0.09
CA ALA A 742 7.11 23.52 -0.52
C ALA A 742 6.98 24.62 -1.58
N LYS A 743 7.57 25.81 -1.33
CA LYS A 743 7.67 26.90 -2.30
C LYS A 743 8.40 26.47 -3.58
N LEU A 744 9.64 26.02 -3.46
CA LEU A 744 10.48 25.71 -4.64
C LEU A 744 9.95 24.51 -5.43
N ILE A 745 9.33 23.53 -4.76
CA ILE A 745 8.62 22.43 -5.42
C ILE A 745 7.37 22.95 -6.15
N GLY A 746 6.62 23.87 -5.55
CA GLY A 746 5.47 24.53 -6.19
C GLY A 746 5.87 25.34 -7.43
N GLU A 747 6.86 26.22 -7.30
CA GLU A 747 7.39 27.04 -8.39
C GLU A 747 8.00 26.19 -9.50
N GLY A 748 8.76 25.13 -9.16
CA GLY A 748 9.36 24.19 -10.12
C GLY A 748 8.30 23.44 -10.93
N ILE A 749 7.24 22.96 -10.29
CA ILE A 749 6.14 22.27 -10.98
C ILE A 749 5.30 23.26 -11.79
N SER A 750 4.97 24.44 -11.25
CA SER A 750 4.23 25.49 -11.98
C SER A 750 4.97 25.90 -13.26
N LYS A 751 6.26 26.25 -13.14
CA LYS A 751 7.12 26.63 -14.27
C LYS A 751 7.22 25.52 -15.33
N MET A 752 7.26 24.26 -14.92
CA MET A 752 7.32 23.11 -15.83
C MET A 752 5.98 22.85 -16.54
N VAL A 753 4.86 22.93 -15.82
CA VAL A 753 3.53 22.60 -16.33
C VAL A 753 2.92 23.74 -17.17
N ASN A 754 3.20 24.99 -16.82
CA ASN A 754 2.66 26.18 -17.47
C ASN A 754 3.60 26.76 -18.56
N ASN A 755 4.61 26.00 -18.98
CA ASN A 755 5.55 26.42 -20.03
C ASN A 755 4.86 26.48 -21.40
N LYS A 756 4.75 27.68 -21.99
CA LYS A 756 4.08 27.91 -23.28
C LYS A 756 4.78 27.22 -24.47
N GLU A 757 6.06 26.87 -24.33
CA GLU A 757 6.83 26.11 -25.32
C GLU A 757 6.79 24.59 -25.07
N GLY A 758 5.98 24.13 -24.11
CA GLY A 758 5.76 22.73 -23.79
C GLY A 758 6.67 22.17 -22.69
N ILE A 759 6.17 21.12 -22.02
CA ILE A 759 6.81 20.49 -20.86
C ILE A 759 8.18 19.84 -21.15
N LEU A 760 8.52 19.61 -22.43
CA LEU A 760 9.77 18.99 -22.85
C LEU A 760 10.86 19.99 -23.30
N LYS A 761 10.59 21.31 -23.32
CA LYS A 761 11.54 22.34 -23.80
C LYS A 761 12.97 22.16 -23.25
N ASP A 762 13.09 22.02 -21.94
CA ASP A 762 14.37 21.97 -21.24
C ASP A 762 14.96 20.55 -21.13
N ALA A 763 14.46 19.55 -21.87
CA ALA A 763 14.90 18.15 -21.78
C ALA A 763 16.40 17.93 -22.10
N ALA A 764 17.03 18.89 -22.80
CA ALA A 764 18.47 18.92 -22.96
C ALA A 764 19.23 19.13 -21.63
N ARG A 765 18.73 19.98 -20.73
CA ARG A 765 19.42 20.41 -19.50
C ARG A 765 19.37 19.38 -18.36
N TRP A 766 18.30 18.57 -18.29
CA TRP A 766 18.04 17.65 -17.17
C TRP A 766 19.23 16.76 -16.77
N HIS A 767 20.05 16.34 -17.72
CA HIS A 767 21.23 15.50 -17.46
C HIS A 767 22.36 16.25 -16.74
N ASP A 768 22.53 17.54 -17.02
CA ASP A 768 23.52 18.38 -16.34
C ASP A 768 23.01 18.79 -14.95
N ASP A 769 21.68 19.00 -14.80
CA ASP A 769 21.03 19.09 -13.48
C ASP A 769 21.25 17.80 -12.65
N PHE A 770 21.19 16.61 -13.29
CA PHE A 770 21.51 15.33 -12.65
C PHE A 770 23.01 15.09 -12.38
N LYS A 771 23.92 15.85 -13.01
CA LYS A 771 25.38 15.79 -12.72
C LYS A 771 25.78 16.58 -11.48
N ILE A 772 24.95 17.53 -11.03
CA ILE A 772 25.26 18.38 -9.85
C ILE A 772 25.63 17.48 -8.65
N PRO A 773 26.76 17.73 -7.97
CA PRO A 773 27.21 16.95 -6.81
C PRO A 773 26.37 17.30 -5.58
N ALA A 774 25.18 16.71 -5.52
CA ALA A 774 24.16 16.89 -4.49
C ALA A 774 23.60 15.53 -4.05
N ARG A 775 23.19 15.42 -2.78
CA ARG A 775 22.37 14.30 -2.27
C ARG A 775 21.04 14.32 -3.04
N LYS A 776 20.58 13.16 -3.51
CA LYS A 776 19.38 13.05 -4.37
C LYS A 776 18.32 12.25 -3.64
N ILE A 777 17.14 12.85 -3.49
CA ILE A 777 15.95 12.25 -2.89
C ILE A 777 14.86 12.21 -3.96
N GLY A 778 14.45 11.02 -4.38
CA GLY A 778 13.38 10.82 -5.35
C GLY A 778 12.00 10.64 -4.70
N VAL A 779 10.94 10.89 -5.48
CA VAL A 779 9.58 10.44 -5.16
C VAL A 779 9.18 9.30 -6.09
N SER A 780 8.75 8.19 -5.49
CA SER A 780 8.17 7.03 -6.19
C SER A 780 6.65 6.96 -5.95
N GLY A 781 5.87 6.56 -6.96
CA GLY A 781 4.42 6.54 -6.87
C GLY A 781 3.76 7.89 -7.17
N THR A 782 2.43 7.92 -7.07
CA THR A 782 1.60 9.11 -7.33
C THR A 782 0.23 8.94 -6.67
N PRO A 783 -0.27 9.93 -5.92
CA PRO A 783 -1.62 9.88 -5.34
C PRO A 783 -2.78 9.91 -6.35
N LYS A 784 -2.50 10.03 -7.66
CA LYS A 784 -3.54 10.05 -8.70
C LYS A 784 -3.96 8.67 -9.21
N PHE A 785 -3.24 7.62 -8.81
CA PHE A 785 -3.54 6.24 -9.15
C PHE A 785 -3.75 5.51 -7.83
N ASP A 786 -5.00 5.21 -7.51
CA ASP A 786 -5.32 4.55 -6.26
C ASP A 786 -5.07 3.05 -6.37
N PHE A 787 -3.89 2.61 -5.93
CA PHE A 787 -3.53 1.19 -5.91
C PHE A 787 -4.36 0.37 -4.91
N TYR A 788 -5.18 1.01 -4.06
CA TYR A 788 -6.20 0.33 -3.24
C TYR A 788 -7.52 0.10 -3.99
N ASP A 789 -7.76 0.74 -5.15
CA ASP A 789 -8.88 0.43 -6.06
C ASP A 789 -8.59 -0.76 -7.04
N ILE A 790 -7.51 -1.51 -6.77
CA ILE A 790 -7.15 -2.75 -7.46
C ILE A 790 -7.72 -3.93 -6.67
N ASP A 791 -9.02 -4.13 -6.78
CA ASP A 791 -9.75 -5.27 -6.22
C ASP A 791 -9.73 -6.45 -7.22
N PHE A 792 -9.47 -7.65 -6.73
CA PHE A 792 -9.42 -8.89 -7.50
C PHE A 792 -10.57 -9.83 -7.07
N GLY A 793 -11.75 -9.26 -6.75
CA GLY A 793 -12.91 -9.92 -6.15
C GLY A 793 -12.70 -10.50 -4.74
N TRP A 794 -11.48 -10.40 -4.22
CA TRP A 794 -11.10 -10.77 -2.85
C TRP A 794 -11.20 -9.59 -1.87
N GLY A 795 -11.68 -8.44 -2.34
CA GLY A 795 -11.65 -7.18 -1.60
C GLY A 795 -10.41 -6.35 -1.94
N LYS A 796 -10.46 -5.08 -1.55
CA LYS A 796 -9.37 -4.12 -1.74
C LYS A 796 -8.13 -4.49 -0.92
N PRO A 797 -6.91 -4.21 -1.40
CA PRO A 797 -5.68 -4.43 -0.64
C PRO A 797 -5.74 -3.76 0.74
N ILE A 798 -5.23 -4.43 1.76
CA ILE A 798 -5.09 -3.87 3.12
C ILE A 798 -3.81 -3.07 3.30
N LYS A 799 -2.81 -3.28 2.44
CA LYS A 799 -1.55 -2.52 2.44
C LYS A 799 -0.88 -2.50 1.06
N ASN A 800 -0.37 -1.35 0.61
CA ASN A 800 0.48 -1.22 -0.57
C ASN A 800 1.89 -0.72 -0.19
N GLU A 801 2.94 -1.34 -0.73
CA GLU A 801 4.33 -1.04 -0.37
C GLU A 801 5.26 -1.02 -1.58
N VAL A 802 6.10 0.02 -1.68
CA VAL A 802 7.12 0.13 -2.74
C VAL A 802 8.47 -0.31 -2.17
N VAL A 803 8.83 -1.58 -2.37
CA VAL A 803 10.07 -2.19 -1.84
C VAL A 803 11.32 -1.56 -2.47
N SER A 804 11.25 -1.05 -3.71
CA SER A 804 12.41 -0.44 -4.37
C SER A 804 12.92 0.87 -3.74
N ILE A 805 12.23 1.46 -2.76
CA ILE A 805 12.74 2.63 -2.02
C ILE A 805 14.04 2.33 -1.27
N ASP A 806 14.24 1.08 -0.83
CA ASP A 806 15.37 0.66 0.01
C ASP A 806 16.73 0.98 -0.63
N TYR A 807 16.86 0.84 -1.95
CA TYR A 807 18.12 1.05 -2.67
C TYR A 807 18.11 2.23 -3.67
N SER A 808 16.99 2.92 -3.85
CA SER A 808 16.84 3.98 -4.86
C SER A 808 16.97 5.41 -4.32
N GLY A 809 17.20 5.60 -3.01
CA GLY A 809 17.30 6.93 -2.40
C GLY A 809 16.02 7.74 -2.58
N SER A 810 14.86 7.08 -2.44
CA SER A 810 13.55 7.67 -2.72
C SER A 810 12.59 7.43 -1.57
N VAL A 811 11.54 8.25 -1.49
CA VAL A 811 10.35 8.01 -0.66
C VAL A 811 9.19 7.58 -1.55
N SER A 812 8.29 6.72 -1.08
CA SER A 812 7.07 6.39 -1.83
C SER A 812 5.90 7.24 -1.34
N ILE A 813 5.06 7.75 -2.26
CA ILE A 813 3.85 8.52 -1.92
C ILE A 813 2.66 7.98 -2.73
N SER A 814 1.60 7.56 -2.05
CA SER A 814 0.32 7.11 -2.64
C SER A 814 -0.88 7.71 -1.91
N ALA A 815 -2.08 7.49 -2.45
CA ALA A 815 -3.31 7.57 -1.67
C ALA A 815 -3.27 6.58 -0.48
N CYS A 816 -4.05 6.85 0.55
CA CYS A 816 -4.23 6.00 1.73
C CYS A 816 -5.50 5.15 1.59
N LYS A 817 -5.45 3.88 2.02
CA LYS A 817 -6.55 2.92 1.93
C LYS A 817 -7.90 3.44 2.43
N GLU A 818 -7.92 4.08 3.60
CA GLU A 818 -9.16 4.50 4.26
C GLU A 818 -9.68 5.85 3.73
N SER A 819 -8.87 6.59 2.97
CA SER A 819 -9.21 7.92 2.43
C SER A 819 -8.27 8.29 1.28
N ALA A 820 -8.81 8.36 0.05
CA ALA A 820 -8.07 8.87 -1.11
C ALA A 820 -7.69 10.36 -1.01
N GLN A 821 -8.09 11.06 0.07
CA GLN A 821 -7.69 12.44 0.38
C GLN A 821 -6.53 12.50 1.39
N ASP A 822 -6.17 11.36 1.98
CA ASP A 822 -5.07 11.15 2.90
C ASP A 822 -3.92 10.48 2.12
N LEU A 823 -2.67 10.67 2.56
CA LEU A 823 -1.48 10.21 1.84
C LEU A 823 -0.62 9.27 2.68
N GLU A 824 -0.32 8.10 2.12
CA GLU A 824 0.65 7.16 2.67
C GLU A 824 2.05 7.47 2.13
N ILE A 825 3.02 7.53 3.05
CA ILE A 825 4.42 7.88 2.78
C ILE A 825 5.32 6.74 3.27
N GLY A 826 5.93 6.01 2.34
CA GLY A 826 6.90 4.97 2.66
C GLY A 826 8.32 5.53 2.71
N VAL A 827 9.03 5.24 3.80
CA VAL A 827 10.45 5.60 4.00
C VAL A 827 11.25 4.38 4.47
N SER A 828 12.58 4.40 4.24
CA SER A 828 13.48 3.28 4.54
C SER A 828 14.85 3.80 4.99
N PHE A 829 15.24 3.50 6.23
CA PHE A 829 16.44 4.02 6.89
C PHE A 829 17.07 2.97 7.83
N GLU A 830 18.31 3.19 8.25
CA GLU A 830 18.93 2.53 9.41
C GLU A 830 18.07 2.78 10.67
N SER A 831 18.01 1.84 11.62
CA SER A 831 16.99 1.89 12.70
C SER A 831 17.07 3.18 13.52
N MET A 832 18.27 3.57 13.94
CA MET A 832 18.52 4.82 14.68
C MET A 832 18.11 6.06 13.87
N GLN A 833 18.35 6.05 12.55
CA GLN A 833 17.95 7.15 11.68
C GLN A 833 16.43 7.20 11.48
N MET A 834 15.74 6.05 11.47
CA MET A 834 14.28 5.96 11.42
C MET A 834 13.64 6.56 12.68
N GLU A 835 14.15 6.25 13.87
CA GLU A 835 13.65 6.82 15.13
C GLU A 835 13.78 8.35 15.15
N VAL A 836 14.95 8.86 14.74
CA VAL A 836 15.21 10.31 14.65
C VAL A 836 14.30 10.97 13.60
N PHE A 837 14.06 10.33 12.45
CA PHE A 837 13.13 10.81 11.43
C PHE A 837 11.68 10.81 11.94
N ALA A 838 11.22 9.71 12.53
CA ALA A 838 9.87 9.54 13.06
C ALA A 838 9.54 10.61 14.10
N LYS A 839 10.49 10.88 15.03
CA LYS A 839 10.32 11.96 16.00
C LYS A 839 10.22 13.34 15.33
N ILE A 840 11.11 13.67 14.40
CA ILE A 840 11.05 14.97 13.69
C ILE A 840 9.76 15.12 12.89
N PHE A 841 9.29 14.04 12.27
CA PHE A 841 8.05 14.00 11.50
C PHE A 841 6.82 14.22 12.40
N ASN A 842 6.76 13.59 13.58
CA ASN A 842 5.64 13.76 14.51
C ASN A 842 5.70 15.13 15.24
N ASP A 843 6.86 15.52 15.79
CA ASP A 843 7.09 16.81 16.48
C ASP A 843 6.78 18.04 15.59
N GLY A 844 6.76 17.87 14.26
CA GLY A 844 6.36 18.90 13.30
C GLY A 844 4.89 18.82 12.87
N LEU A 845 4.24 17.65 12.97
CA LEU A 845 2.82 17.46 12.65
C LEU A 845 1.90 17.84 13.81
N GLU A 846 2.32 17.63 15.06
CA GLU A 846 1.63 18.18 16.25
C GLU A 846 1.47 19.71 16.17
N LYS A 847 2.30 20.38 15.38
CA LYS A 847 2.20 21.83 15.12
C LYS A 847 1.22 22.20 14.01
N CYS A 848 0.76 21.23 13.21
CA CYS A 848 -0.07 21.41 12.01
C CYS A 848 -1.41 20.65 12.02
N THR A 849 -1.58 19.64 12.86
CA THR A 849 -2.85 18.92 13.02
C THR A 849 -3.75 19.61 14.04
N LEU A 850 -5.04 19.31 13.97
CA LEU A 850 -5.99 19.66 15.03
C LEU A 850 -6.33 18.35 15.75
N ASP A 851 -5.84 18.17 16.98
CA ASP A 851 -6.31 17.09 17.86
C ASP A 851 -7.69 17.48 18.39
N PHE A 852 -8.63 16.54 18.34
CA PHE A 852 -9.99 16.75 18.83
C PHE A 852 -10.02 16.97 20.35
N ASN A 853 -9.14 16.31 21.11
CA ASN A 853 -9.05 16.45 22.56
C ASN A 853 -8.35 17.75 22.99
N ASP A 854 -7.32 18.18 22.25
CA ASP A 854 -6.75 19.52 22.40
C ASP A 854 -7.82 20.59 22.13
N LEU A 855 -8.55 20.48 21.01
CA LEU A 855 -9.62 21.43 20.66
C LEU A 855 -10.73 21.53 21.72
N THR A 856 -11.17 20.42 22.31
CA THR A 856 -12.24 20.40 23.33
C THR A 856 -11.75 20.74 24.74
N GLY A 857 -10.46 20.59 25.03
CA GLY A 857 -9.86 20.89 26.32
C GLY A 857 -10.04 22.34 26.79
N ASN A 858 -9.87 22.58 28.09
CA ASN A 858 -10.02 23.92 28.69
C ASN A 858 -8.71 24.72 28.80
N HIS A 859 -7.55 24.07 28.62
CA HIS A 859 -6.22 24.69 28.71
C HIS A 859 -5.97 25.73 27.59
N PRO A 860 -4.86 26.51 27.67
CA PRO A 860 -4.42 27.34 26.55
C PRO A 860 -4.17 26.51 25.29
N ARG A 861 -4.87 26.85 24.20
CA ARG A 861 -4.84 26.22 22.87
C ARG A 861 -4.62 27.32 21.83
N LYS A 862 -3.91 27.08 20.72
CA LYS A 862 -3.59 28.18 19.78
C LYS A 862 -4.84 28.68 19.07
N CYS A 863 -5.07 30.00 19.03
CA CYS A 863 -6.29 30.55 18.44
C CYS A 863 -6.42 30.17 16.94
N GLU A 864 -5.30 30.02 16.22
CA GLU A 864 -5.24 29.57 14.82
C GLU A 864 -5.75 28.14 14.54
N TYR A 865 -5.90 27.30 15.56
CA TYR A 865 -6.41 25.92 15.44
C TYR A 865 -7.93 25.86 15.26
N PHE A 866 -8.66 26.90 15.69
CA PHE A 866 -10.12 26.94 15.52
C PHE A 866 -10.56 27.47 14.15
N TYR A 867 -9.72 28.26 13.47
CA TYR A 867 -10.10 28.92 12.21
C TYR A 867 -10.51 27.95 11.08
N PRO A 868 -9.87 26.77 10.88
CA PRO A 868 -10.29 25.82 9.84
C PRO A 868 -11.65 25.14 10.12
N LEU A 869 -12.19 25.27 11.34
CA LEU A 869 -13.47 24.69 11.75
C LEU A 869 -14.65 25.62 11.47
N VAL A 870 -14.39 26.88 11.10
CA VAL A 870 -15.38 27.95 10.92
C VAL A 870 -15.44 28.33 9.44
N PRO A 871 -16.62 28.26 8.78
CA PRO A 871 -16.72 28.60 7.37
C PRO A 871 -16.53 30.11 7.15
N PRO A 872 -15.86 30.56 6.08
CA PRO A 872 -15.97 31.94 5.66
C PRO A 872 -17.41 32.25 5.22
N LEU A 873 -17.80 33.52 5.28
CA LEU A 873 -18.88 34.01 4.43
C LEU A 873 -18.33 34.13 2.99
N GLY A 874 -19.19 33.94 1.99
CA GLY A 874 -18.79 34.03 0.58
C GLY A 874 -18.33 35.44 0.17
N SER A 875 -17.81 35.57 -1.04
CA SER A 875 -17.48 36.87 -1.63
C SER A 875 -18.71 37.76 -1.76
N THR A 876 -18.56 39.05 -1.48
CA THR A 876 -19.58 40.06 -1.77
C THR A 876 -19.66 40.29 -3.28
N VAL A 877 -20.84 40.15 -3.89
CA VAL A 877 -21.02 40.46 -5.32
C VAL A 877 -21.47 41.92 -5.44
N LYS A 878 -20.77 42.71 -6.25
CA LYS A 878 -21.14 44.09 -6.55
C LYS A 878 -21.78 44.14 -7.94
N GLU A 879 -23.05 44.50 -7.99
CA GLU A 879 -23.78 44.74 -9.24
C GLU A 879 -23.72 46.24 -9.60
N SER A 880 -24.47 46.65 -10.62
CA SER A 880 -24.57 48.05 -11.08
C SER A 880 -25.04 49.03 -9.99
N ASP A 881 -25.97 48.59 -9.17
CA ASP A 881 -26.84 49.43 -8.34
C ASP A 881 -27.03 48.90 -6.91
N TYR A 882 -26.57 47.66 -6.62
CA TYR A 882 -26.61 47.06 -5.27
C TYR A 882 -25.40 46.15 -4.99
N VAL A 883 -25.29 45.67 -3.75
CA VAL A 883 -24.26 44.73 -3.29
C VAL A 883 -24.93 43.54 -2.59
N THR A 884 -24.71 42.33 -3.09
CA THR A 884 -25.18 41.10 -2.45
C THR A 884 -24.18 40.64 -1.40
N LEU A 885 -24.62 40.58 -0.14
CA LEU A 885 -23.85 40.14 1.01
C LEU A 885 -24.33 38.74 1.46
N PRO A 886 -23.48 37.71 1.47
CA PRO A 886 -23.84 36.41 2.03
C PRO A 886 -23.97 36.50 3.55
N LEU A 887 -25.16 36.17 4.07
CA LEU A 887 -25.52 36.42 5.47
C LEU A 887 -25.19 35.28 6.43
N PHE A 888 -25.04 34.04 5.93
CA PHE A 888 -24.85 32.85 6.77
C PHE A 888 -24.05 31.76 6.02
N SER A 889 -23.24 31.00 6.75
CA SER A 889 -22.59 29.77 6.29
C SER A 889 -22.42 28.77 7.43
N VAL A 890 -22.46 27.47 7.09
CA VAL A 890 -22.31 26.34 8.02
C VAL A 890 -21.30 25.34 7.46
N GLN A 891 -20.49 24.75 8.34
CA GLN A 891 -19.53 23.70 8.01
C GLN A 891 -19.66 22.57 9.03
N VAL A 892 -19.77 21.32 8.57
CA VAL A 892 -19.60 20.14 9.42
C VAL A 892 -18.20 19.59 9.18
N THR A 893 -17.40 19.51 10.25
CA THR A 893 -16.04 18.97 10.23
C THR A 893 -16.03 17.64 10.96
N TYR A 894 -15.75 16.55 10.25
CA TYR A 894 -15.68 15.20 10.83
C TYR A 894 -14.26 14.89 11.33
N PHE A 895 -14.16 14.38 12.56
CA PHE A 895 -12.95 13.88 13.17
C PHE A 895 -13.07 12.35 13.31
N PRO A 896 -12.38 11.56 12.46
CA PRO A 896 -12.48 10.11 12.47
C PRO A 896 -12.30 9.51 13.87
N ASN A 897 -13.21 8.60 14.22
CA ASN A 897 -13.27 7.91 15.52
C ASN A 897 -13.32 8.83 16.77
N SER A 898 -13.56 10.13 16.60
CA SER A 898 -13.48 11.12 17.69
C SER A 898 -14.78 11.95 17.83
N GLY A 899 -15.34 12.46 16.73
CA GLY A 899 -16.58 13.24 16.77
C GLY A 899 -16.79 14.15 15.57
N ILE A 900 -17.60 15.21 15.76
CA ILE A 900 -17.87 16.25 14.77
C ILE A 900 -17.76 17.65 15.40
N SER A 901 -17.46 18.65 14.57
CA SER A 901 -17.58 20.08 14.90
C SER A 901 -18.49 20.76 13.89
N ILE A 902 -19.51 21.48 14.37
CA ILE A 902 -20.41 22.29 13.54
C ILE A 902 -20.00 23.76 13.65
N GLY A 903 -19.29 24.25 12.63
CA GLY A 903 -18.92 25.65 12.50
C GLY A 903 -20.05 26.47 11.88
N MET A 904 -20.32 27.65 12.42
CA MET A 904 -21.36 28.57 11.95
C MET A 904 -20.83 30.00 11.91
N THR A 905 -21.02 30.68 10.78
CA THR A 905 -20.68 32.10 10.62
C THR A 905 -21.90 32.85 10.12
N ASN A 906 -22.27 33.95 10.77
CA ASN A 906 -23.32 34.84 10.27
C ASN A 906 -22.84 36.30 10.23
N HIS A 907 -23.29 37.03 9.21
CA HIS A 907 -23.19 38.49 9.20
C HIS A 907 -24.14 39.04 10.26
N HIS A 908 -23.69 40.02 11.05
CA HIS A 908 -24.46 40.46 12.23
C HIS A 908 -25.79 41.17 11.86
N SER A 909 -25.97 41.61 10.61
CA SER A 909 -27.28 42.13 10.15
C SER A 909 -28.38 41.07 10.12
N LEU A 910 -28.04 39.77 10.00
CA LEU A 910 -29.02 38.67 9.98
C LEU A 910 -29.76 38.55 11.32
N GLY A 911 -29.03 38.69 12.43
CA GLY A 911 -29.57 38.62 13.77
C GLY A 911 -28.50 38.48 14.85
N ASP A 912 -28.97 38.60 16.10
CA ASP A 912 -28.15 38.48 17.31
C ASP A 912 -28.05 37.02 17.79
N ALA A 913 -27.50 36.82 19.00
CA ALA A 913 -27.36 35.50 19.59
C ALA A 913 -28.71 34.75 19.72
N ASN A 914 -29.79 35.38 20.19
CA ASN A 914 -31.09 34.71 20.32
C ASN A 914 -31.55 34.14 18.97
N THR A 915 -31.36 34.88 17.88
CA THR A 915 -31.68 34.42 16.53
C THR A 915 -30.77 33.28 16.07
N ARG A 916 -29.45 33.34 16.31
CA ARG A 916 -28.52 32.25 15.95
C ARG A 916 -28.83 30.93 16.68
N PHE A 917 -29.00 30.98 18.00
CA PHE A 917 -29.28 29.78 18.80
C PHE A 917 -30.74 29.32 18.64
N GLY A 918 -31.69 30.23 18.35
CA GLY A 918 -33.06 29.89 17.98
C GLY A 918 -33.15 29.09 16.67
N PHE A 919 -32.43 29.53 15.63
CA PHE A 919 -32.25 28.76 14.39
C PHE A 919 -31.67 27.36 14.67
N LEU A 920 -30.64 27.28 15.51
CA LEU A 920 -29.99 25.99 15.81
C LEU A 920 -30.93 25.02 16.55
N LYS A 921 -31.73 25.52 17.51
CA LYS A 921 -32.75 24.70 18.23
C LYS A 921 -33.92 24.29 17.32
N ALA A 922 -34.30 25.12 16.34
CA ALA A 922 -35.23 24.70 15.30
C ALA A 922 -34.63 23.59 14.42
N TRP A 923 -33.36 23.72 14.01
CA TRP A 923 -32.68 22.73 13.18
C TRP A 923 -32.51 21.36 13.88
N THR A 924 -32.12 21.34 15.17
CA THR A 924 -32.12 20.09 15.94
C THR A 924 -33.52 19.49 16.06
N SER A 925 -34.54 20.32 16.31
CA SER A 925 -35.93 19.85 16.46
C SER A 925 -36.43 19.18 15.18
N VAL A 926 -36.25 19.80 14.01
CA VAL A 926 -36.61 19.26 12.68
C VAL A 926 -35.91 17.92 12.41
N TYR A 927 -34.62 17.80 12.75
CA TYR A 927 -33.84 16.58 12.55
C TYR A 927 -34.33 15.45 13.47
N VAL A 928 -34.46 15.72 14.77
CA VAL A 928 -34.94 14.75 15.78
C VAL A 928 -36.40 14.34 15.54
N SER A 929 -37.24 15.23 15.00
CA SER A 929 -38.62 14.91 14.62
C SER A 929 -38.77 14.20 13.26
N GLY A 930 -37.65 13.85 12.60
CA GLY A 930 -37.65 13.10 11.34
C GLY A 930 -38.23 13.86 10.13
N GLY A 931 -38.33 15.19 10.21
CA GLY A 931 -38.95 16.01 9.18
C GLY A 931 -39.47 17.36 9.71
N ASP A 932 -39.60 18.31 8.78
CA ASP A 932 -40.07 19.67 9.02
C ASP A 932 -41.54 19.74 9.45
N GLN A 933 -42.41 18.89 8.87
CA GLN A 933 -43.85 18.90 9.12
C GLN A 933 -44.22 18.78 10.62
N SER A 934 -43.43 18.03 11.40
CA SER A 934 -43.66 17.89 12.85
C SER A 934 -43.25 19.15 13.61
N PHE A 935 -42.16 19.82 13.21
CA PHE A 935 -41.77 21.12 13.74
C PHE A 935 -42.73 22.24 13.32
N LEU A 936 -43.29 22.21 12.10
CA LEU A 936 -44.31 23.15 11.65
C LEU A 936 -45.65 22.97 12.39
N THR A 937 -45.92 21.77 12.90
CA THR A 937 -47.15 21.47 13.68
C THR A 937 -46.99 21.78 15.17
N ASN A 938 -45.84 21.47 15.76
CA ASN A 938 -45.64 21.47 17.23
C ASN A 938 -44.57 22.46 17.72
N GLY A 939 -43.74 23.00 16.82
CA GLY A 939 -42.69 23.96 17.12
C GLY A 939 -43.18 25.41 17.08
N SER A 940 -42.25 26.36 17.28
CA SER A 940 -42.54 27.78 17.21
C SER A 940 -41.75 28.40 16.04
N PRO A 941 -42.42 28.82 14.94
CA PRO A 941 -41.72 29.36 13.78
C PRO A 941 -41.08 30.73 14.08
N PRO A 942 -40.01 31.09 13.35
CA PRO A 942 -39.38 32.40 13.44
C PRO A 942 -40.34 33.51 12.95
N VAL A 943 -40.37 34.63 13.68
CA VAL A 943 -41.16 35.80 13.30
C VAL A 943 -40.22 36.82 12.65
N TYR A 944 -40.48 37.12 11.37
CA TYR A 944 -39.62 37.98 10.54
C TYR A 944 -40.03 39.46 10.53
N ASP A 945 -41.26 39.77 10.98
CA ASP A 945 -41.84 41.11 10.95
C ASP A 945 -40.99 42.13 11.72
N ARG A 946 -40.78 43.32 11.13
CA ARG A 946 -39.96 44.38 11.72
C ARG A 946 -40.78 45.29 12.63
N PHE A 947 -41.13 44.78 13.82
CA PHE A 947 -41.89 45.51 14.84
C PHE A 947 -41.17 46.68 15.53
N VAL A 948 -39.86 46.87 15.29
CA VAL A 948 -39.06 47.95 15.88
C VAL A 948 -38.56 48.85 14.77
N ASP A 949 -39.04 50.09 14.78
CA ASP A 949 -38.67 51.16 13.84
C ASP A 949 -38.10 52.34 14.63
N ILE A 950 -36.88 52.78 14.30
CA ILE A 950 -36.25 53.98 14.87
C ILE A 950 -35.53 54.71 13.72
N PRO A 951 -36.25 55.51 12.90
CA PRO A 951 -35.72 56.02 11.64
C PRO A 951 -34.42 56.85 11.78
N LYS A 952 -34.21 57.53 12.92
CA LYS A 952 -32.98 58.25 13.22
C LYS A 952 -31.78 57.34 13.48
N LEU A 953 -32.01 56.19 14.12
CA LEU A 953 -30.96 55.19 14.36
C LEU A 953 -30.54 54.56 13.03
N ASP A 954 -31.50 54.26 12.17
CA ASP A 954 -31.25 53.73 10.83
C ASP A 954 -30.59 54.77 9.91
N GLU A 955 -30.99 56.04 9.96
CA GLU A 955 -30.31 57.14 9.26
C GLU A 955 -28.85 57.27 9.69
N ILE A 956 -28.54 57.18 10.98
CA ILE A 956 -27.17 57.19 11.51
C ILE A 956 -26.41 55.94 11.03
N ARG A 957 -27.02 54.75 11.13
CA ARG A 957 -26.42 53.49 10.68
C ARG A 957 -26.10 53.50 9.19
N LEU A 958 -26.99 54.03 8.36
CA LEU A 958 -26.79 54.17 6.91
C LEU A 958 -25.67 55.17 6.58
N LYS A 959 -25.58 56.30 7.30
CA LYS A 959 -24.49 57.28 7.14
C LYS A 959 -23.12 56.75 7.59
N GLU A 960 -23.07 55.93 8.64
CA GLU A 960 -21.83 55.31 9.11
C GLU A 960 -21.42 54.10 8.25
N THR A 961 -22.38 53.38 7.65
CA THR A 961 -22.14 52.24 6.75
C THR A 961 -21.75 52.70 5.35
N ARG A 962 -20.49 53.14 5.18
CA ARG A 962 -19.92 53.48 3.87
C ARG A 962 -19.86 52.24 2.96
N LEU A 963 -20.78 52.14 2.00
CA LEU A 963 -20.84 51.10 0.96
C LEU A 963 -19.53 50.93 0.16
N GLU A 964 -18.71 51.98 0.08
CA GLU A 964 -17.40 51.97 -0.59
C GLU A 964 -16.35 51.13 0.15
N GLY A 965 -16.49 50.99 1.47
CA GLY A 965 -15.68 50.11 2.31
C GLY A 965 -16.29 48.71 2.34
N PHE A 966 -16.11 47.94 1.26
CA PHE A 966 -16.63 46.57 1.14
C PHE A 966 -16.36 45.74 2.40
N TYR A 967 -17.36 44.95 2.82
CA TYR A 967 -17.26 44.06 3.97
C TYR A 967 -16.11 43.06 3.78
N GLN A 968 -14.98 43.35 4.41
CA GLN A 968 -13.90 42.39 4.59
C GLN A 968 -14.15 41.67 5.92
N PRO A 969 -14.58 40.40 5.92
CA PRO A 969 -14.65 39.62 7.14
C PRO A 969 -13.24 39.55 7.76
N PRO A 970 -13.08 39.66 9.09
CA PRO A 970 -11.79 39.55 9.75
C PRO A 970 -11.06 38.29 9.31
N SER A 971 -9.83 38.46 8.79
CA SER A 971 -9.09 37.37 8.18
C SER A 971 -8.59 36.40 9.26
N LEU A 972 -9.34 35.32 9.49
CA LEU A 972 -9.00 34.25 10.44
C LEU A 972 -7.85 33.38 9.90
N VAL A 973 -6.66 34.00 9.83
CA VAL A 973 -5.44 33.46 9.21
C VAL A 973 -4.31 33.49 10.24
N GLY A 974 -3.44 32.47 10.22
CA GLY A 974 -2.29 32.38 11.13
C GLY A 974 -1.01 32.99 10.52
N PRO A 975 0.13 32.95 11.25
CA PRO A 975 0.21 32.49 12.62
C PRO A 975 -0.32 33.55 13.59
N THR A 976 -0.65 33.16 14.82
CA THR A 976 -0.89 34.12 15.90
C THR A 976 -0.12 33.75 17.17
N ASP A 977 0.33 34.77 17.90
CA ASP A 977 0.93 34.68 19.24
C ASP A 977 -0.11 34.40 20.34
N ARG A 978 -1.40 34.44 19.98
CA ARG A 978 -2.53 34.30 20.88
C ARG A 978 -2.96 32.85 21.09
N VAL A 979 -3.24 32.53 22.35
CA VAL A 979 -3.87 31.29 22.79
C VAL A 979 -5.25 31.59 23.35
N ARG A 980 -6.20 30.66 23.16
CA ARG A 980 -7.51 30.66 23.79
C ARG A 980 -7.51 29.69 24.94
N ALA A 981 -8.00 30.12 26.10
CA ALA A 981 -8.23 29.26 27.26
C ALA A 981 -9.68 29.38 27.71
N THR A 982 -10.15 28.35 28.41
CA THR A 982 -11.46 28.31 29.05
C THR A 982 -11.29 28.17 30.55
N PHE A 983 -11.94 29.04 31.32
CA PHE A 983 -11.98 28.97 32.78
C PHE A 983 -13.42 28.64 33.21
N VAL A 984 -13.59 27.61 34.04
CA VAL A 984 -14.90 27.28 34.64
C VAL A 984 -14.98 27.95 36.00
N LEU A 985 -15.87 28.94 36.12
CA LEU A 985 -16.12 29.64 37.37
C LEU A 985 -17.30 28.98 38.09
N ALA A 986 -16.96 28.06 39.00
CA ALA A 986 -17.92 27.32 39.81
C ALA A 986 -18.76 28.24 40.72
N ARG A 987 -19.98 27.80 41.05
CA ARG A 987 -21.00 28.58 41.73
C ARG A 987 -20.61 28.94 43.16
N THR A 988 -19.78 28.12 43.79
CA THR A 988 -19.09 28.43 45.06
C THR A 988 -18.28 29.71 44.94
N HIS A 989 -17.43 29.81 43.91
CA HIS A 989 -16.59 30.99 43.63
C HIS A 989 -17.45 32.22 43.30
N ILE A 990 -18.49 32.06 42.49
CA ILE A 990 -19.46 33.14 42.20
C ILE A 990 -20.12 33.66 43.49
N ASN A 991 -20.52 32.76 44.40
CA ASN A 991 -21.14 33.14 45.66
C ASN A 991 -20.12 33.84 46.60
N GLY A 992 -18.86 33.41 46.62
CA GLY A 992 -17.76 34.09 47.33
C GLY A 992 -17.53 35.52 46.81
N LEU A 993 -17.41 35.68 45.48
CA LEU A 993 -17.30 36.98 44.83
C LEU A 993 -18.49 37.92 45.15
N LYS A 994 -19.72 37.39 45.25
CA LYS A 994 -20.88 38.18 45.73
C LYS A 994 -20.75 38.59 47.18
N LYS A 995 -20.40 37.67 48.08
CA LYS A 995 -20.18 37.95 49.51
C LYS A 995 -19.12 39.05 49.67
N HIS A 996 -18.00 38.95 48.95
CA HIS A 996 -16.91 39.92 48.97
C HIS A 996 -17.38 41.33 48.54
N VAL A 997 -18.13 41.44 47.42
CA VAL A 997 -18.73 42.70 46.96
C VAL A 997 -19.73 43.27 47.97
N LEU A 998 -20.63 42.44 48.50
CA LEU A 998 -21.65 42.87 49.47
C LEU A 998 -21.07 43.21 50.85
N THR A 999 -19.91 42.66 51.22
CA THR A 999 -19.21 43.02 52.47
C THR A 999 -18.61 44.42 52.38
N GLN A 1000 -18.08 44.81 51.21
CA GLN A 1000 -17.56 46.15 50.98
C GLN A 1000 -18.65 47.18 50.60
N LEU A 1001 -19.75 46.73 49.98
CA LEU A 1001 -20.88 47.57 49.56
C LEU A 1001 -22.23 46.98 49.99
N PRO A 1002 -22.59 47.01 51.30
CA PRO A 1002 -23.82 46.38 51.80
C PRO A 1002 -25.12 46.98 51.24
N SER A 1003 -25.08 48.23 50.76
CA SER A 1003 -26.23 48.94 50.20
C SER A 1003 -26.36 48.84 48.67
N LEU A 1004 -25.63 47.93 48.01
CA LEU A 1004 -25.66 47.79 46.55
C LEU A 1004 -26.87 46.95 46.10
N GLU A 1005 -27.91 47.61 45.62
CA GLU A 1005 -29.20 46.99 45.24
C GLU A 1005 -29.10 45.87 44.18
N TYR A 1006 -28.09 45.91 43.30
CA TYR A 1006 -28.00 45.03 42.12
C TYR A 1006 -26.67 44.23 42.05
N VAL A 1007 -26.61 43.12 42.79
CA VAL A 1007 -25.47 42.18 42.78
C VAL A 1007 -25.89 40.82 42.20
N SER A 1008 -25.77 40.67 40.88
CA SER A 1008 -26.08 39.44 40.15
C SER A 1008 -24.85 38.54 39.99
N SER A 1009 -25.03 37.26 39.62
CA SER A 1009 -23.89 36.38 39.25
C SER A 1009 -23.10 36.94 38.06
N PHE A 1010 -23.79 37.58 37.11
CA PHE A 1010 -23.19 38.12 35.91
C PHE A 1010 -22.37 39.39 36.20
N THR A 1011 -22.88 40.31 37.02
CA THR A 1011 -22.19 41.57 37.33
C THR A 1011 -20.90 41.36 38.11
N VAL A 1012 -20.88 40.44 39.11
CA VAL A 1012 -19.63 40.12 39.82
C VAL A 1012 -18.63 39.39 38.93
N THR A 1013 -19.09 38.45 38.09
CA THR A 1013 -18.20 37.75 37.14
C THR A 1013 -17.58 38.72 36.14
N CYS A 1014 -18.37 39.62 35.56
CA CYS A 1014 -17.90 40.63 34.62
C CYS A 1014 -16.91 41.62 35.27
N GLY A 1015 -17.23 42.13 36.46
CA GLY A 1015 -16.34 43.04 37.19
C GLY A 1015 -15.02 42.38 37.62
N TYR A 1016 -15.08 41.11 38.03
CA TYR A 1016 -13.90 40.34 38.42
C TYR A 1016 -12.98 40.10 37.22
N LEU A 1017 -13.53 39.61 36.11
CA LEU A 1017 -12.79 39.42 34.86
C LEU A 1017 -12.17 40.72 34.36
N TRP A 1018 -12.90 41.84 34.38
CA TRP A 1018 -12.40 43.13 33.91
C TRP A 1018 -11.20 43.63 34.71
N SER A 1019 -11.24 43.52 36.04
CA SER A 1019 -10.09 43.86 36.88
C SER A 1019 -8.91 42.90 36.63
N CYS A 1020 -9.16 41.59 36.51
CA CYS A 1020 -8.11 40.59 36.24
C CYS A 1020 -7.42 40.80 34.88
N ILE A 1021 -8.17 41.14 33.83
CA ILE A 1021 -7.66 41.36 32.46
C ILE A 1021 -6.83 42.64 32.38
N VAL A 1022 -7.26 43.73 33.03
CA VAL A 1022 -6.47 44.98 33.02
C VAL A 1022 -5.25 44.87 33.94
N LYS A 1023 -5.35 44.12 35.06
CA LYS A 1023 -4.18 43.75 35.87
C LYS A 1023 -3.19 42.85 35.11
N SER A 1024 -3.65 41.92 34.26
CA SER A 1024 -2.75 41.07 33.46
C SER A 1024 -2.00 41.83 32.37
N LEU A 1025 -2.62 42.86 31.77
CA LEU A 1025 -1.96 43.77 30.84
C LEU A 1025 -0.82 44.56 31.50
N VAL A 1026 -1.08 45.17 32.67
CA VAL A 1026 -0.02 45.84 33.46
C VAL A 1026 1.07 44.83 33.86
N LYS A 1027 0.71 43.59 34.20
CA LYS A 1027 1.67 42.54 34.59
C LYS A 1027 2.62 42.12 33.45
N VAL A 1028 2.20 42.22 32.18
CA VAL A 1028 3.08 42.00 31.00
C VAL A 1028 3.76 43.27 30.50
N GLY A 1029 3.70 44.36 31.26
CA GLY A 1029 4.45 45.59 30.99
C GLY A 1029 3.73 46.64 30.14
N GLU A 1030 2.40 46.53 29.96
CA GLU A 1030 1.62 47.63 29.39
C GLU A 1030 1.75 48.88 30.29
N LYS A 1031 1.96 50.04 29.66
CA LYS A 1031 2.00 51.34 30.32
C LYS A 1031 0.82 52.18 29.85
N LYS A 1032 -0.06 52.52 30.78
CA LYS A 1032 -1.24 53.35 30.56
C LYS A 1032 -1.41 54.30 31.77
N GLY A 1033 -1.83 55.54 31.53
CA GLY A 1033 -2.00 56.53 32.59
C GLY A 1033 -3.15 56.18 33.53
N GLU A 1034 -3.00 56.44 34.84
CA GLU A 1034 -4.01 56.08 35.85
C GLU A 1034 -5.38 56.74 35.59
N ASP A 1035 -5.38 57.97 35.06
CA ASP A 1035 -6.57 58.74 34.70
C ASP A 1035 -7.20 58.34 33.36
N GLU A 1036 -6.53 57.53 32.52
CA GLU A 1036 -7.09 57.09 31.26
C GLU A 1036 -8.29 56.16 31.46
N LEU A 1037 -9.24 56.19 30.51
CA LEU A 1037 -10.47 55.42 30.63
C LEU A 1037 -10.34 53.99 30.11
N GLU A 1038 -10.99 53.09 30.84
CA GLU A 1038 -11.40 51.75 30.43
C GLU A 1038 -12.92 51.76 30.25
N GLN A 1039 -13.43 51.03 29.26
CA GLN A 1039 -14.86 50.82 29.03
C GLN A 1039 -15.23 49.33 29.07
N PHE A 1040 -16.39 49.02 29.61
CA PHE A 1040 -17.02 47.70 29.55
C PHE A 1040 -18.36 47.80 28.80
N VAL A 1041 -18.58 46.90 27.84
CA VAL A 1041 -19.72 46.94 26.92
C VAL A 1041 -20.49 45.61 26.93
N ILE A 1042 -21.80 45.67 27.18
CA ILE A 1042 -22.69 44.49 27.22
C ILE A 1042 -23.86 44.71 26.26
N ALA A 1043 -24.17 43.71 25.44
CA ALA A 1043 -25.43 43.66 24.70
C ALA A 1043 -26.56 43.17 25.64
N VAL A 1044 -27.54 44.03 25.91
CA VAL A 1044 -28.73 43.72 26.71
C VAL A 1044 -29.86 43.35 25.76
N ASP A 1045 -30.40 42.14 25.86
CA ASP A 1045 -31.54 41.68 25.03
C ASP A 1045 -32.80 42.48 25.36
N CYS A 1046 -33.39 43.11 24.34
CA CYS A 1046 -34.52 44.02 24.50
C CYS A 1046 -35.88 43.34 24.33
N ARG A 1047 -35.96 42.13 23.76
CA ARG A 1047 -37.24 41.49 23.36
C ARG A 1047 -38.30 41.52 24.46
N SER A 1048 -37.93 41.08 25.67
CA SER A 1048 -38.82 41.04 26.84
C SER A 1048 -38.87 42.36 27.66
N ARG A 1049 -38.44 43.49 27.06
CA ARG A 1049 -38.27 44.81 27.71
C ARG A 1049 -38.84 45.95 26.86
N LEU A 1050 -39.53 45.60 25.78
CA LEU A 1050 -40.34 46.50 24.97
C LEU A 1050 -41.80 46.40 25.42
N ASP A 1051 -42.58 47.43 25.11
CA ASP A 1051 -44.01 47.48 25.35
C ASP A 1051 -44.72 47.83 24.03
N PRO A 1052 -45.42 46.88 23.37
CA PRO A 1052 -45.52 45.46 23.74
C PRO A 1052 -44.19 44.69 23.59
N PRO A 1053 -43.99 43.60 24.33
CA PRO A 1053 -42.79 42.77 24.22
C PRO A 1053 -42.79 41.96 22.92
N LEU A 1054 -41.60 41.74 22.35
CA LEU A 1054 -41.45 40.94 21.12
C LEU A 1054 -41.50 39.44 21.42
N PRO A 1055 -41.97 38.61 20.46
CA PRO A 1055 -41.86 37.15 20.53
C PRO A 1055 -40.43 36.69 20.79
N THR A 1056 -40.26 35.62 21.57
CA THR A 1056 -38.97 34.97 21.78
C THR A 1056 -38.38 34.40 20.48
N THR A 1057 -39.24 34.09 19.49
CA THR A 1057 -38.87 33.66 18.14
C THR A 1057 -38.58 34.81 17.16
N TYR A 1058 -38.48 36.06 17.62
CA TYR A 1058 -38.13 37.21 16.78
C TYR A 1058 -36.78 37.02 16.07
N PHE A 1059 -36.80 37.01 14.73
CA PHE A 1059 -35.66 36.74 13.86
C PHE A 1059 -34.98 38.04 13.42
N GLY A 1060 -33.97 38.48 14.17
CA GLY A 1060 -33.25 39.72 13.91
C GLY A 1060 -32.37 40.17 15.08
N ASN A 1061 -31.96 41.42 15.05
CA ASN A 1061 -31.24 42.05 16.17
C ASN A 1061 -32.24 42.78 17.06
N CYS A 1062 -32.23 42.49 18.36
CA CYS A 1062 -33.02 43.22 19.35
C CYS A 1062 -32.22 43.34 20.65
N SER A 1063 -31.17 44.16 20.65
CA SER A 1063 -30.32 44.40 21.82
C SER A 1063 -29.78 45.82 21.91
N ALA A 1064 -29.60 46.31 23.14
CA ALA A 1064 -29.07 47.63 23.48
C ALA A 1064 -27.64 47.53 24.06
N PRO A 1065 -26.71 48.42 23.69
CA PRO A 1065 -25.36 48.44 24.25
C PRO A 1065 -25.32 49.19 25.59
N CYS A 1066 -25.26 48.45 26.70
CA CYS A 1066 -24.91 49.03 28.00
C CYS A 1066 -23.41 49.30 28.04
N VAL A 1067 -23.00 50.56 28.17
CA VAL A 1067 -21.60 51.00 28.24
C VAL A 1067 -21.34 51.63 29.61
N VAL A 1068 -20.32 51.16 30.33
CA VAL A 1068 -19.83 51.78 31.56
C VAL A 1068 -18.34 52.10 31.44
N SER A 1069 -17.90 53.15 32.13
CA SER A 1069 -16.51 53.65 32.06
C SER A 1069 -15.90 53.76 33.46
N ILE A 1070 -14.60 53.46 33.59
CA ILE A 1070 -13.82 53.59 34.83
C ILE A 1070 -12.42 54.10 34.51
N LYS A 1071 -11.75 54.75 35.47
CA LYS A 1071 -10.32 55.10 35.36
C LYS A 1071 -9.44 53.84 35.48
N HIS A 1072 -8.38 53.77 34.69
CA HIS A 1072 -7.44 52.65 34.64
C HIS A 1072 -6.84 52.34 36.03
N GLY A 1073 -6.33 53.38 36.72
CA GLY A 1073 -5.72 53.27 38.05
C GLY A 1073 -6.68 52.67 39.11
N VAL A 1074 -7.97 53.02 39.02
CA VAL A 1074 -9.01 52.49 39.93
C VAL A 1074 -9.28 51.01 39.65
N LEU A 1075 -9.27 50.58 38.39
CA LEU A 1075 -9.54 49.20 38.01
C LEU A 1075 -8.39 48.23 38.34
N ILE A 1076 -7.14 48.71 38.31
CA ILE A 1076 -5.95 47.95 38.73
C ILE A 1076 -5.70 47.98 40.25
N GLY A 1077 -6.37 48.87 40.99
CA GLY A 1077 -6.31 48.92 42.45
C GLY A 1077 -6.97 47.72 43.14
N GLU A 1078 -6.85 47.67 44.47
CA GLU A 1078 -7.39 46.59 45.31
C GLU A 1078 -8.93 46.48 45.17
N SER A 1079 -9.66 47.57 45.43
CA SER A 1079 -11.11 47.66 45.25
C SER A 1079 -11.59 47.66 43.79
N GLY A 1080 -10.69 47.55 42.81
CA GLY A 1080 -11.01 47.68 41.38
C GLY A 1080 -12.07 46.69 40.89
N PHE A 1081 -12.04 45.45 41.38
CA PHE A 1081 -13.09 44.45 41.14
C PHE A 1081 -14.46 44.91 41.67
N VAL A 1082 -14.51 45.36 42.93
CA VAL A 1082 -15.75 45.72 43.61
C VAL A 1082 -16.39 46.95 42.97
N ILE A 1083 -15.58 47.95 42.59
CA ILE A 1083 -16.04 49.15 41.87
C ILE A 1083 -16.51 48.78 40.46
N ALA A 1084 -15.81 47.89 39.75
CA ALA A 1084 -16.23 47.39 38.45
C ALA A 1084 -17.59 46.65 38.51
N ALA A 1085 -17.75 45.74 39.48
CA ALA A 1085 -18.99 44.99 39.69
C ALA A 1085 -20.17 45.92 40.04
N LYS A 1086 -19.91 46.97 40.86
CA LYS A 1086 -20.87 48.04 41.15
C LYS A 1086 -21.30 48.78 39.88
N LEU A 1087 -20.35 49.36 39.14
CA LEU A 1087 -20.64 50.20 37.97
C LEU A 1087 -21.41 49.42 36.88
N ILE A 1088 -21.01 48.17 36.62
CA ILE A 1088 -21.73 47.29 35.68
C ILE A 1088 -23.15 47.02 36.17
N GLY A 1089 -23.34 46.78 37.48
CA GLY A 1089 -24.66 46.56 38.07
C GLY A 1089 -25.58 47.79 37.99
N GLU A 1090 -25.08 48.96 38.36
CA GLU A 1090 -25.82 50.23 38.27
C GLU A 1090 -26.15 50.60 36.82
N GLY A 1091 -25.23 50.37 35.87
CA GLY A 1091 -25.45 50.60 34.44
C GLY A 1091 -26.56 49.72 33.85
N ILE A 1092 -26.56 48.42 34.18
CA ILE A 1092 -27.62 47.49 33.76
C ILE A 1092 -28.95 47.87 34.42
N ASN A 1093 -28.97 48.15 35.72
CA ASN A 1093 -30.17 48.51 36.47
C ASN A 1093 -30.83 49.77 35.87
N LYS A 1094 -30.04 50.82 35.63
CA LYS A 1094 -30.49 52.08 35.01
C LYS A 1094 -31.05 51.90 33.60
N MET A 1095 -30.46 51.02 32.79
CA MET A 1095 -30.93 50.74 31.43
C MET A 1095 -32.21 49.90 31.41
N VAL A 1096 -32.27 48.83 32.21
CA VAL A 1096 -33.40 47.88 32.20
C VAL A 1096 -34.64 48.46 32.87
N ASN A 1097 -34.48 49.28 33.92
CA ASN A 1097 -35.59 49.89 34.66
C ASN A 1097 -35.84 51.36 34.24
N ASN A 1098 -35.46 51.74 33.00
CA ASN A 1098 -35.77 53.05 32.46
C ASN A 1098 -37.28 53.19 32.18
N LYS A 1099 -37.96 54.12 32.87
CA LYS A 1099 -39.41 54.35 32.76
C LYS A 1099 -39.87 54.83 31.38
N GLU A 1100 -38.96 55.34 30.56
CA GLU A 1100 -39.20 55.78 29.18
C GLU A 1100 -38.81 54.70 28.15
N GLY A 1101 -38.53 53.47 28.60
CA GLY A 1101 -38.19 52.32 27.75
C GLY A 1101 -36.70 52.11 27.52
N ILE A 1102 -36.32 50.87 27.19
CA ILE A 1102 -34.92 50.47 26.99
C ILE A 1102 -34.28 51.05 25.71
N LEU A 1103 -35.09 51.49 24.74
CA LEU A 1103 -34.64 52.11 23.49
C LEU A 1103 -34.64 53.65 23.53
N LYS A 1104 -34.85 54.26 24.71
CA LYS A 1104 -34.69 55.71 24.88
C LYS A 1104 -33.26 56.12 24.52
N ASP A 1105 -33.12 57.24 23.81
CA ASP A 1105 -31.85 57.81 23.36
C ASP A 1105 -31.02 56.86 22.47
N ALA A 1106 -31.65 55.89 21.79
CA ALA A 1106 -30.97 54.92 20.95
C ALA A 1106 -30.12 55.54 19.83
N GLU A 1107 -30.53 56.70 19.31
CA GLU A 1107 -29.75 57.47 18.33
C GLU A 1107 -28.38 57.92 18.88
N LYS A 1108 -28.24 58.05 20.21
CA LYS A 1108 -27.01 58.48 20.90
C LYS A 1108 -26.09 57.33 21.32
N TRP A 1109 -26.49 56.07 21.13
CA TRP A 1109 -25.68 54.89 21.53
C TRP A 1109 -24.29 54.86 20.88
N HIS A 1110 -24.14 55.46 19.69
CA HIS A 1110 -22.87 55.58 18.98
C HIS A 1110 -21.86 56.48 19.71
N ASP A 1111 -22.33 57.51 20.41
CA ASP A 1111 -21.45 58.53 21.01
C ASP A 1111 -20.68 57.96 22.21
N GLY A 1112 -21.33 57.09 22.99
CA GLY A 1112 -20.67 56.33 24.06
C GLY A 1112 -19.60 55.35 23.53
N LEU A 1113 -19.75 54.86 22.30
CA LEU A 1113 -18.81 53.94 21.64
C LEU A 1113 -17.66 54.67 20.91
N LYS A 1114 -17.87 55.93 20.49
CA LYS A 1114 -16.85 56.79 19.83
C LYS A 1114 -15.74 57.28 20.76
N ASN A 1115 -15.88 57.11 22.07
CA ASN A 1115 -14.83 57.41 23.05
C ASN A 1115 -13.55 56.58 22.76
N PRO A 1116 -12.34 57.16 22.70
CA PRO A 1116 -11.09 56.44 22.42
C PRO A 1116 -10.60 55.50 23.54
N ALA A 1117 -11.36 55.34 24.63
CA ALA A 1117 -11.09 54.34 25.66
C ALA A 1117 -11.01 52.90 25.11
N ARG A 1118 -10.11 52.09 25.69
CA ARG A 1118 -10.09 50.64 25.50
C ARG A 1118 -11.43 50.04 25.93
N LYS A 1119 -11.96 49.12 25.13
CA LYS A 1119 -13.24 48.44 25.38
C LYS A 1119 -12.99 46.96 25.65
N MET A 1120 -13.51 46.48 26.78
CA MET A 1120 -13.80 45.06 27.01
C MET A 1120 -15.30 44.83 26.72
N SER A 1121 -15.65 43.65 26.21
CA SER A 1121 -17.05 43.30 25.93
C SER A 1121 -17.35 41.84 26.23
N VAL A 1122 -18.63 41.52 26.43
CA VAL A 1122 -19.09 40.13 26.65
C VAL A 1122 -19.79 39.58 25.41
N SER A 1123 -19.39 38.39 24.99
CA SER A 1123 -20.07 37.55 24.00
C SER A 1123 -20.78 36.38 24.70
N GLY A 1124 -21.86 35.86 24.09
CA GLY A 1124 -22.62 34.74 24.66
C GLY A 1124 -23.47 35.11 25.89
N THR A 1125 -24.16 34.11 26.44
CA THR A 1125 -24.92 34.24 27.70
C THR A 1125 -25.32 32.84 28.21
N PRO A 1126 -25.26 32.57 29.53
CA PRO A 1126 -25.70 31.29 30.09
C PRO A 1126 -27.19 31.00 29.85
N LYS A 1127 -28.02 32.02 29.57
CA LYS A 1127 -29.46 31.86 29.35
C LYS A 1127 -29.82 31.05 28.09
N LEU A 1128 -28.91 30.94 27.12
CA LEU A 1128 -29.19 30.23 25.87
C LEU A 1128 -28.97 28.72 25.98
N ASN A 1129 -28.20 28.29 26.99
CA ASN A 1129 -27.75 26.92 27.26
C ASN A 1129 -27.47 26.08 26.00
N PHE A 1130 -26.31 26.29 25.38
CA PHE A 1130 -25.91 25.56 24.17
C PHE A 1130 -25.86 24.04 24.37
N TYR A 1131 -25.48 23.58 25.56
CA TYR A 1131 -25.33 22.17 25.89
C TYR A 1131 -26.65 21.38 25.98
N ASP A 1132 -27.81 22.01 25.76
CA ASP A 1132 -29.10 21.32 25.50
C ASP A 1132 -29.39 21.07 24.01
N THR A 1133 -28.45 21.42 23.12
CA THR A 1133 -28.61 21.32 21.65
C THR A 1133 -28.22 19.93 21.14
N ASP A 1134 -29.08 18.95 21.32
CA ASP A 1134 -28.85 17.56 20.86
C ASP A 1134 -29.49 17.31 19.48
N PHE A 1135 -28.74 16.72 18.55
CA PHE A 1135 -29.21 16.26 17.24
C PHE A 1135 -29.75 14.81 17.26
N GLY A 1136 -29.95 14.21 18.43
CA GLY A 1136 -30.18 12.76 18.57
C GLY A 1136 -28.90 11.94 18.48
N TRP A 1137 -27.74 12.58 18.69
CA TRP A 1137 -26.41 11.96 18.70
C TRP A 1137 -25.72 12.06 20.07
N GLY A 1138 -26.35 12.76 21.02
CA GLY A 1138 -25.77 13.15 22.30
C GLY A 1138 -25.54 14.66 22.37
N LYS A 1139 -25.48 15.16 23.61
CA LYS A 1139 -25.19 16.57 23.90
C LYS A 1139 -23.83 17.00 23.33
N PRO A 1140 -23.66 18.29 22.94
CA PRO A 1140 -22.34 18.81 22.57
C PRO A 1140 -21.39 18.76 23.77
N ILE A 1141 -20.12 18.40 23.54
CA ILE A 1141 -19.08 18.36 24.59
C ILE A 1141 -18.22 19.63 24.68
N LYS A 1142 -18.43 20.60 23.76
CA LYS A 1142 -17.74 21.89 23.80
C LYS A 1142 -18.48 22.98 23.01
N TYR A 1143 -18.45 24.20 23.52
CA TYR A 1143 -18.82 25.42 22.80
C TYR A 1143 -17.62 26.37 22.66
N GLU A 1144 -17.38 26.90 21.46
CA GLU A 1144 -16.27 27.82 21.19
C GLU A 1144 -16.70 29.06 20.39
N CYS A 1145 -16.42 30.24 20.94
CA CYS A 1145 -16.88 31.51 20.40
C CYS A 1145 -15.75 32.22 19.62
N VAL A 1146 -15.44 31.72 18.42
CA VAL A 1146 -14.21 32.10 17.68
C VAL A 1146 -14.07 33.60 17.36
N SER A 1147 -15.16 34.39 17.40
CA SER A 1147 -15.10 35.84 17.20
C SER A 1147 -14.31 36.61 18.27
N ILE A 1148 -14.17 36.08 19.48
CA ILE A 1148 -13.46 36.75 20.59
C ILE A 1148 -12.00 37.07 20.24
N ASP A 1149 -11.39 36.27 19.37
CA ASP A 1149 -10.00 36.36 18.95
C ASP A 1149 -9.66 37.69 18.25
N TYR A 1150 -10.65 38.34 17.62
CA TYR A 1150 -10.50 39.64 16.96
C TYR A 1150 -11.40 40.75 17.53
N THR A 1151 -12.48 40.45 18.26
CA THR A 1151 -13.31 41.50 18.89
C THR A 1151 -12.74 42.01 20.22
N GLY A 1152 -11.81 41.29 20.84
CA GLY A 1152 -11.34 41.59 22.20
C GLY A 1152 -12.41 41.34 23.28
N SER A 1153 -13.47 40.61 22.93
CA SER A 1153 -14.50 40.17 23.88
C SER A 1153 -14.01 39.01 24.75
N VAL A 1154 -14.73 38.74 25.84
CA VAL A 1154 -14.71 37.45 26.55
C VAL A 1154 -16.06 36.77 26.34
N ALA A 1155 -16.07 35.47 26.06
CA ALA A 1155 -17.30 34.70 25.95
C ALA A 1155 -17.70 34.13 27.32
N ILE A 1156 -18.96 34.30 27.73
CA ILE A 1156 -19.49 33.80 29.01
C ILE A 1156 -20.77 33.01 28.76
N ASN A 1157 -20.74 31.71 29.05
CA ASN A 1157 -21.86 30.79 28.84
C ASN A 1157 -22.11 29.94 30.11
N ALA A 1158 -23.10 29.05 30.07
CA ALA A 1158 -23.27 27.99 31.05
C ALA A 1158 -22.18 26.92 30.85
N SER A 1159 -21.76 26.24 31.90
CA SER A 1159 -20.85 25.09 31.80
C SER A 1159 -21.57 23.84 31.27
N GLU A 1160 -20.82 22.92 30.65
CA GLU A 1160 -21.29 21.61 30.21
C GLU A 1160 -21.85 20.79 31.39
N GLU A 1161 -21.10 20.72 32.49
CA GLU A 1161 -21.45 19.96 33.69
C GLU A 1161 -22.64 20.57 34.46
N SER A 1162 -22.85 21.89 34.34
CA SER A 1162 -23.69 22.65 35.28
C SER A 1162 -24.13 24.00 34.72
N THR A 1163 -25.46 24.19 34.65
CA THR A 1163 -26.08 25.46 34.25
C THR A 1163 -25.99 26.56 35.32
N GLN A 1164 -25.47 26.25 36.51
CA GLN A 1164 -25.22 27.22 37.58
C GLN A 1164 -23.79 27.78 37.57
N ASP A 1165 -22.89 27.10 36.88
CA ASP A 1165 -21.48 27.43 36.72
C ASP A 1165 -21.25 28.14 35.38
N LEU A 1166 -20.23 28.99 35.31
CA LEU A 1166 -19.98 29.82 34.13
C LEU A 1166 -18.73 29.36 33.39
N GLU A 1167 -18.89 29.02 32.10
CA GLU A 1167 -17.79 28.76 31.19
C GLU A 1167 -17.33 30.08 30.56
N ILE A 1168 -16.07 30.44 30.77
CA ILE A 1168 -15.49 31.73 30.41
C ILE A 1168 -14.33 31.50 29.43
N ALA A 1169 -14.53 31.80 28.14
CA ALA A 1169 -13.52 31.63 27.10
C ALA A 1169 -12.94 32.97 26.62
N MET A 1170 -11.62 33.03 26.43
CA MET A 1170 -10.87 34.26 26.09
C MET A 1170 -9.61 33.94 25.28
N CYS A 1171 -9.24 34.79 24.30
CA CYS A 1171 -8.03 34.63 23.46
C CYS A 1171 -7.06 35.82 23.68
N TYR A 1172 -5.85 35.55 24.19
CA TYR A 1172 -4.82 36.54 24.52
C TYR A 1172 -3.41 36.03 24.14
N PRO A 1173 -2.41 36.92 23.94
CA PRO A 1173 -1.00 36.53 23.83
C PRO A 1173 -0.57 35.65 25.01
N SER A 1174 0.27 34.65 24.76
CA SER A 1174 0.59 33.58 25.74
C SER A 1174 1.02 34.12 27.12
N MET A 1175 1.95 35.08 27.17
CA MET A 1175 2.39 35.71 28.43
C MET A 1175 1.26 36.44 29.19
N GLN A 1176 0.30 37.04 28.46
CA GLN A 1176 -0.85 37.69 29.08
C GLN A 1176 -1.86 36.65 29.58
N MET A 1177 -1.99 35.51 28.90
CA MET A 1177 -2.83 34.40 29.36
C MET A 1177 -2.30 33.78 30.66
N GLU A 1178 -0.99 33.57 30.77
CA GLU A 1178 -0.33 33.11 32.00
C GLU A 1178 -0.50 34.11 33.14
N ALA A 1179 -0.25 35.40 32.87
CA ALA A 1179 -0.47 36.47 33.85
C ALA A 1179 -1.93 36.57 34.30
N PHE A 1180 -2.89 36.44 33.38
CA PHE A 1180 -4.32 36.40 33.69
C PHE A 1180 -4.66 35.18 34.55
N ALA A 1181 -4.28 33.98 34.12
CA ALA A 1181 -4.61 32.73 34.81
C ALA A 1181 -4.13 32.76 36.28
N LYS A 1182 -2.93 33.29 36.51
CA LYS A 1182 -2.42 33.50 37.86
C LYS A 1182 -3.28 34.52 38.64
N ILE A 1183 -3.46 35.73 38.12
CA ILE A 1183 -4.21 36.79 38.82
C ILE A 1183 -5.67 36.36 39.11
N PHE A 1184 -6.28 35.62 38.18
CA PHE A 1184 -7.62 35.07 38.30
C PHE A 1184 -7.71 34.00 39.40
N ASN A 1185 -6.74 33.10 39.50
CA ASN A 1185 -6.73 32.05 40.53
C ASN A 1185 -6.36 32.62 41.91
N ASP A 1186 -5.25 33.37 42.01
CA ASP A 1186 -4.79 34.03 43.25
C ASP A 1186 -5.93 34.84 43.91
N GLY A 1187 -6.70 35.58 43.10
CA GLY A 1187 -7.83 36.37 43.57
C GLY A 1187 -9.06 35.55 43.99
N LEU A 1188 -9.32 34.40 43.35
CA LEU A 1188 -10.44 33.53 43.72
C LEU A 1188 -10.20 32.87 45.07
N GLU A 1189 -8.98 32.39 45.33
CA GLU A 1189 -8.61 31.86 46.65
C GLU A 1189 -8.84 32.92 47.75
N SER A 1190 -8.39 34.17 47.51
CA SER A 1190 -8.61 35.27 48.46
C SER A 1190 -10.09 35.57 48.73
N ALA A 1191 -10.95 35.46 47.71
CA ALA A 1191 -12.39 35.73 47.80
C ALA A 1191 -13.22 34.58 48.40
N ILE A 1192 -12.62 33.39 48.58
CA ILE A 1192 -13.21 32.26 49.30
C ILE A 1192 -12.85 32.34 50.79
N VAL A 1193 -11.64 32.80 51.11
CA VAL A 1193 -11.14 32.97 52.49
C VAL A 1193 -11.72 34.22 53.18
N SER A 1194 -12.10 35.27 52.42
CA SER A 1194 -12.75 36.49 52.93
C SER A 1194 -14.24 36.30 53.21
#